data_AF-A0A6B3WDK2-F1
#
_entry.id   AF-A0A6B3WDK2-F1
#
_cell.length_a   1.000
_cell.length_b   1.000
_cell.length_c   1.000
_cell.angle_alpha   90.00
_cell.angle_beta   90.00
_cell.angle_gamma   90.00
#
_symmetry.space_group_name_H-M   'P 1'
#
loop_
_entity.id
_entity.type
_entity.pdbx_description
1 polymer ?
#
loop_
_entity_poly.entity_id
_entity_poly.type
_entity_poly.pdbx_seq_one_letter_code
_entity_poly.pdbx_strand_id
1 'polypeptide(L)'
;MGRWFRPSRRVSGLACARSNRPSGSDPDLAVSRSLAELFGADGPLAERLPAFRPRSGQLELAETIDRCLAGGQDLVAEAATGTGKTLAYLLPVLLRGERTIISTGTLNLQDQLFRRDLPMALEALGVERKTALLKGRGNYLCLHRLERHLAEAELFDEVAEELRTVQRWSRQTQSGEISEVDSISSQSRVWPLVTSTQDNCLGSECPFLSDCHLVQARRRAQEADVVVVNHHLLFADMALKQTGFGEVLPGAETVVIDEAHQVPDTAMRFFSRGLSAWQVRELARDTLAACGGSAGSLKFLREPTENLRAALEQAMSACADLPPRGEYSGLRRQLDELQALARALNDLARALDPLAERTRDLSNCAERAAVLHDGLHDFLVGREGYVRWFSSRNGRFQLNLTPLDVAAPLTELRERVPATWVMTSATLAVNGRFEHFTRRLGLDSAEELVVESPFDYPAQTRLWIPDQLPEPRDPSHTESLLEQVLPLLRAAGGRAFLLFTSHRALQRAAQWLRSHSDFKLLIQEDAPRHVLLERFRTSPNSLLLGAASFWEGVDVPGRALSVVVIDKLPFAAPDDPVLEATLKAVREAGENPFTTVQLPQAVLALKQGAGRLIRQSDDFGVLVLGDPRILQKPYGRIFLKSLPPMTRADSASEVAEFLRERLAA
;
A
#
# COMPACT_ATOMS: atom_id res chain seq x y z
N MET A 1 34.49 24.61 -0.23
CA MET A 1 35.85 24.18 0.19
C MET A 1 35.73 23.57 1.58
N GLY A 2 35.90 22.24 1.67
CA GLY A 2 36.23 21.40 2.84
C GLY A 2 35.57 21.65 4.20
N ARG A 3 34.71 20.71 4.64
CA ARG A 3 35.00 19.77 5.75
C ARG A 3 33.75 18.93 6.09
N TRP A 4 33.67 17.73 5.54
CA TRP A 4 32.93 16.61 6.12
C TRP A 4 33.85 15.38 6.10
N PHE A 5 33.76 14.61 7.18
CA PHE A 5 34.36 13.29 7.46
C PHE A 5 35.87 13.17 7.74
N ARG A 6 36.18 13.00 9.03
CA ARG A 6 37.22 12.07 9.51
C ARG A 6 36.52 10.94 10.29
N PRO A 7 36.90 9.67 10.11
CA PRO A 7 36.38 8.57 10.92
C PRO A 7 37.17 8.52 12.24
N SER A 8 36.53 8.79 13.38
CA SER A 8 37.14 8.57 14.69
C SER A 8 36.57 7.32 15.35
N ARG A 9 37.42 6.30 15.38
CA ARG A 9 37.60 5.25 16.40
C ARG A 9 36.35 4.48 16.87
N ARG A 10 36.38 3.17 16.58
CA ARG A 10 35.68 2.11 17.32
C ARG A 10 35.75 2.39 18.82
N VAL A 11 34.60 2.64 19.45
CA VAL A 11 34.41 2.42 20.87
C VAL A 11 33.67 1.09 20.98
N SER A 12 34.43 0.07 21.34
CA SER A 12 33.93 -1.21 21.79
C SER A 12 33.16 -1.05 23.10
N GLY A 13 31.97 -1.65 23.17
CA GLY A 13 31.34 -2.09 24.42
C GLY A 13 30.72 -0.98 25.28
N LEU A 14 29.47 -0.64 24.99
CA LEU A 14 28.51 -0.31 26.05
C LEU A 14 27.26 -1.15 25.82
N ALA A 15 27.11 -2.21 26.63
CA ALA A 15 25.82 -2.82 26.86
C ALA A 15 24.88 -1.74 27.38
N CYS A 16 23.86 -1.39 26.60
CA CYS A 16 22.86 -0.42 27.03
C CYS A 16 22.02 -1.09 28.11
N ALA A 17 22.24 -0.68 29.37
CA ALA A 17 21.45 -1.13 30.50
C ALA A 17 19.98 -0.75 30.28
N ARG A 18 19.13 -1.77 30.18
CA ARG A 18 17.67 -1.64 30.18
C ARG A 18 17.29 -0.82 31.41
N SER A 19 16.57 0.28 31.20
CA SER A 19 16.09 1.14 32.27
C SER A 19 15.10 0.38 33.14
N ASN A 20 15.51 0.03 34.36
CA ASN A 20 14.62 -0.41 35.43
C ASN A 20 13.60 0.70 35.72
N ARG A 21 12.33 0.50 35.34
CA ARG A 21 11.21 1.22 35.95
C ARG A 21 10.79 0.50 37.24
N PRO A 22 10.36 1.23 38.27
CA PRO A 22 9.88 0.64 39.51
C PRO A 22 8.53 -0.05 39.24
N SER A 23 8.44 -1.30 39.67
CA SER A 23 7.21 -2.07 39.78
C SER A 23 6.26 -1.35 40.76
N GLY A 24 5.16 -0.79 40.24
CA GLY A 24 4.07 -0.23 41.04
C GLY A 24 2.72 -0.68 40.49
N SER A 25 2.11 -1.65 41.18
CA SER A 25 0.66 -1.94 41.38
C SER A 25 -0.27 -1.78 40.16
N ASP A 26 -0.88 -2.81 39.60
CA ASP A 26 -1.67 -3.91 40.22
C ASP A 26 -1.58 -5.16 39.31
N PRO A 27 -1.37 -6.39 39.83
CA PRO A 27 -1.54 -7.58 39.02
C PRO A 27 -3.04 -7.86 38.94
N ASP A 28 -3.72 -7.20 38.01
CA ASP A 28 -5.06 -7.62 37.61
C ASP A 28 -4.99 -9.13 37.33
N LEU A 29 -5.88 -9.87 37.98
CA LEU A 29 -6.06 -11.32 37.88
C LEU A 29 -6.48 -11.72 36.45
N ALA A 30 -5.60 -11.51 35.47
CA ALA A 30 -5.68 -12.18 34.20
C ALA A 30 -5.28 -13.63 34.47
N VAL A 31 -6.26 -14.53 34.44
CA VAL A 31 -6.04 -15.98 34.31
C VAL A 31 -4.90 -16.16 33.31
N SER A 32 -3.76 -16.74 33.73
CA SER A 32 -2.61 -16.99 32.85
C SER A 32 -2.95 -18.09 31.86
N ARG A 33 -3.86 -17.79 30.93
CA ARG A 33 -4.29 -18.71 29.89
C ARG A 33 -3.15 -18.84 28.90
N SER A 34 -2.73 -20.07 28.64
CA SER A 34 -1.80 -20.34 27.55
C SER A 34 -2.44 -19.96 26.20
N LEU A 35 -1.63 -19.62 25.20
CA LEU A 35 -2.13 -19.42 23.83
C LEU A 35 -2.88 -20.66 23.33
N ALA A 36 -2.44 -21.86 23.72
CA ALA A 36 -3.10 -23.12 23.43
C ALA A 36 -4.54 -23.19 23.98
N GLU A 37 -4.78 -22.68 25.20
CA GLU A 37 -6.14 -22.56 25.76
C GLU A 37 -6.98 -21.53 25.01
N LEU A 38 -6.39 -20.41 24.60
CA LEU A 38 -7.10 -19.34 23.88
C LEU A 38 -7.59 -19.80 22.51
N PHE A 39 -6.74 -20.54 21.77
CA PHE A 39 -7.07 -21.11 20.46
C PHE A 39 -7.75 -22.49 20.54
N GLY A 40 -7.99 -23.01 21.74
CA GLY A 40 -8.61 -24.31 21.97
C GLY A 40 -10.07 -24.39 21.52
N ALA A 41 -10.57 -25.62 21.33
CA ALA A 41 -11.95 -25.88 20.89
C ALA A 41 -13.00 -25.34 21.85
N ASP A 42 -12.67 -25.33 23.15
CA ASP A 42 -13.51 -24.81 24.23
C ASP A 42 -12.92 -23.51 24.81
N GLY A 43 -12.06 -22.83 24.05
CA GLY A 43 -11.38 -21.61 24.47
C GLY A 43 -12.28 -20.37 24.37
N PRO A 44 -11.86 -19.23 24.96
CA PRO A 44 -12.60 -17.97 24.90
C PRO A 44 -12.93 -17.48 23.48
N LEU A 45 -12.08 -17.82 22.49
CA LEU A 45 -12.38 -17.54 21.09
C LEU A 45 -13.57 -18.35 20.59
N ALA A 46 -13.68 -19.63 20.96
CA ALA A 46 -14.80 -20.49 20.56
C ALA A 46 -16.13 -20.04 21.20
N GLU A 47 -16.09 -19.58 22.47
CA GLU A 47 -17.27 -19.03 23.15
C GLU A 47 -17.81 -17.76 22.48
N ARG A 48 -16.91 -16.91 21.95
CA ARG A 48 -17.27 -15.60 21.41
C ARG A 48 -17.48 -15.58 19.89
N LEU A 49 -16.88 -16.53 19.18
CA LEU A 49 -16.97 -16.64 17.74
C LEU A 49 -17.65 -17.98 17.41
N PRO A 50 -18.97 -18.00 17.12
CA PRO A 50 -19.70 -19.22 16.83
C PRO A 50 -19.15 -20.03 15.63
N ALA A 51 -18.43 -19.36 14.73
CA ALA A 51 -17.78 -19.97 13.56
C ALA A 51 -16.27 -20.24 13.76
N PHE A 52 -15.73 -20.01 14.95
CA PHE A 52 -14.33 -20.31 15.24
C PHE A 52 -14.10 -21.81 15.26
N ARG A 53 -12.97 -22.20 14.66
CA ARG A 53 -12.47 -23.56 14.68
C ARG A 53 -10.99 -23.49 15.01
N PRO A 54 -10.50 -24.30 15.96
CA PRO A 54 -9.07 -24.41 16.22
C PRO A 54 -8.30 -24.77 14.96
N ARG A 55 -7.16 -24.12 14.77
CA ARG A 55 -6.25 -24.37 13.65
C ARG A 55 -4.84 -24.48 14.22
N SER A 56 -4.18 -25.61 14.01
CA SER A 56 -2.80 -25.83 14.50
C SER A 56 -1.85 -24.76 13.99
N GLY A 57 -1.93 -24.40 12.71
CA GLY A 57 -1.10 -23.32 12.13
C GLY A 57 -1.36 -21.93 12.74
N GLN A 58 -2.58 -21.66 13.22
CA GLN A 58 -2.88 -20.39 13.90
C GLN A 58 -2.16 -20.32 15.26
N LEU A 59 -2.17 -21.44 16.00
CA LEU A 59 -1.48 -21.57 17.27
C LEU A 59 0.04 -21.52 17.08
N GLU A 60 0.58 -22.25 16.10
CA GLU A 60 2.01 -22.26 15.76
C GLU A 60 2.52 -20.85 15.44
N LEU A 61 1.75 -20.08 14.66
CA LEU A 61 2.07 -18.68 14.36
C LEU A 61 2.08 -17.84 15.64
N ALA A 62 1.06 -17.96 16.48
CA ALA A 62 0.96 -17.18 17.71
C ALA A 62 2.06 -17.50 18.72
N GLU A 63 2.40 -18.78 18.90
CA GLU A 63 3.48 -19.23 19.80
C GLU A 63 4.85 -18.79 19.28
N THR A 64 5.06 -18.83 17.97
CA THR A 64 6.30 -18.34 17.36
C THR A 64 6.42 -16.83 17.53
N ILE A 65 5.34 -16.07 17.31
CA ILE A 65 5.31 -14.63 17.59
C ILE A 65 5.66 -14.37 19.05
N ASP A 66 4.98 -15.01 20.01
CA ASP A 66 5.26 -14.78 21.44
C ASP A 66 6.72 -15.08 21.81
N ARG A 67 7.29 -16.17 21.27
CA ARG A 67 8.71 -16.53 21.45
C ARG A 67 9.64 -15.45 20.89
N CYS A 68 9.39 -14.98 19.67
CA CYS A 68 10.19 -13.93 19.02
C CYS A 68 10.13 -12.62 19.81
N LEU A 69 8.93 -12.22 20.26
CA LEU A 69 8.75 -11.03 21.11
C LEU A 69 9.50 -11.17 22.45
N ALA A 70 9.42 -12.33 23.10
CA ALA A 70 10.16 -12.59 24.34
C ALA A 70 11.69 -12.56 24.15
N GLY A 71 12.18 -13.05 23.00
CA GLY A 71 13.59 -13.11 22.65
C GLY A 71 14.17 -11.82 22.07
N GLY A 72 13.33 -10.87 21.65
CA GLY A 72 13.77 -9.68 20.93
C GLY A 72 14.22 -9.95 19.49
N GLN A 73 13.73 -11.02 18.86
CA GLN A 73 14.14 -11.49 17.54
C GLN A 73 13.09 -11.17 16.48
N ASP A 74 13.48 -10.52 15.38
CA ASP A 74 12.56 -10.23 14.27
C ASP A 74 12.02 -11.53 13.64
N LEU A 75 10.77 -11.50 13.17
CA LEU A 75 10.07 -12.62 12.54
C LEU A 75 9.53 -12.23 11.16
N VAL A 76 9.73 -13.10 10.17
CA VAL A 76 9.06 -13.05 8.88
C VAL A 76 8.22 -14.33 8.72
N ALA A 77 6.91 -14.18 8.72
CA ALA A 77 5.96 -15.29 8.69
C ALA A 77 5.03 -15.22 7.47
N GLU A 78 5.12 -16.19 6.57
CA GLU A 78 4.06 -16.44 5.58
C GLU A 78 2.99 -17.28 6.25
N ALA A 79 1.78 -16.75 6.34
CA ALA A 79 0.64 -17.50 6.86
C ALA A 79 -0.51 -17.40 5.87
N ALA A 80 -0.89 -18.53 5.29
CA ALA A 80 -1.85 -18.58 4.20
C ALA A 80 -3.21 -17.93 4.54
N THR A 81 -4.02 -17.71 3.51
CA THR A 81 -5.39 -17.23 3.71
C THR A 81 -6.18 -18.21 4.58
N GLY A 82 -7.00 -17.70 5.50
CA GLY A 82 -7.83 -18.55 6.37
C GLY A 82 -7.16 -19.06 7.63
N THR A 83 -5.82 -18.94 7.75
CA THR A 83 -5.08 -19.31 8.97
C THR A 83 -5.51 -18.49 10.20
N GLY A 84 -6.10 -17.30 10.01
CA GLY A 84 -6.48 -16.42 11.13
C GLY A 84 -5.31 -15.57 11.65
N LYS A 85 -4.46 -15.10 10.72
CA LYS A 85 -3.28 -14.25 10.95
C LYS A 85 -3.53 -13.12 11.96
N THR A 86 -4.61 -12.38 11.77
CA THR A 86 -4.94 -11.21 12.60
C THR A 86 -5.03 -11.57 14.08
N LEU A 87 -5.75 -12.62 14.43
CA LEU A 87 -5.82 -13.09 15.81
C LEU A 87 -4.49 -13.69 16.29
N ALA A 88 -3.76 -14.37 15.40
CA ALA A 88 -2.48 -14.99 15.75
C ALA A 88 -1.42 -13.98 16.19
N TYR A 89 -1.39 -12.76 15.61
CA TYR A 89 -0.52 -11.70 16.11
C TYR A 89 -1.15 -10.83 17.20
N LEU A 90 -2.47 -10.61 17.20
CA LEU A 90 -3.12 -9.75 18.20
C LEU A 90 -3.04 -10.33 19.61
N LEU A 91 -3.36 -11.63 19.76
CA LEU A 91 -3.44 -12.26 21.08
C LEU A 91 -2.11 -12.23 21.86
N PRO A 92 -0.96 -12.67 21.31
CA PRO A 92 0.31 -12.57 22.04
C PRO A 92 0.69 -11.12 22.34
N VAL A 93 0.49 -10.19 21.39
CA VAL A 93 0.76 -8.75 21.61
C VAL A 93 -0.04 -8.19 22.80
N LEU A 94 -1.34 -8.46 22.85
CA LEU A 94 -2.23 -7.92 23.86
C LEU A 94 -1.99 -8.53 25.25
N LEU A 95 -1.65 -9.82 25.31
CA LEU A 95 -1.28 -10.54 26.53
C LEU A 95 -0.03 -9.93 27.17
N ARG A 96 0.99 -9.62 26.36
CA ARG A 96 2.24 -9.01 26.86
C ARG A 96 2.05 -7.58 27.37
N GLY A 97 1.10 -6.83 26.78
CA GLY A 97 0.81 -5.45 27.18
C GLY A 97 1.93 -4.45 26.88
N GLU A 98 2.86 -4.81 26.00
CA GLU A 98 3.94 -3.94 25.53
C GLU A 98 3.40 -2.87 24.58
N ARG A 99 4.10 -1.72 24.51
CA ARG A 99 3.73 -0.68 23.54
C ARG A 99 3.92 -1.17 22.13
N THR A 100 2.82 -1.23 21.39
CA THR A 100 2.79 -1.89 20.08
C THR A 100 2.27 -0.97 18.99
N ILE A 101 2.98 -0.96 17.85
CA ILE A 101 2.46 -0.39 16.61
C ILE A 101 2.08 -1.52 15.67
N ILE A 102 0.83 -1.51 15.20
CA ILE A 102 0.34 -2.42 14.16
C ILE A 102 0.16 -1.62 12.87
N SER A 103 0.87 -2.01 11.82
CA SER A 103 0.86 -1.35 10.53
C SER A 103 0.20 -2.23 9.48
N THR A 104 -0.80 -1.71 8.76
CA THR A 104 -1.51 -2.43 7.71
C THR A 104 -1.24 -1.84 6.31
N GLY A 105 -1.43 -2.67 5.28
CA GLY A 105 -1.22 -2.26 3.88
C GLY A 105 -2.18 -1.18 3.35
N THR A 106 -3.45 -1.19 3.80
CA THR A 106 -4.48 -0.25 3.31
C THR A 106 -5.30 0.36 4.45
N LEU A 107 -5.94 1.51 4.19
CA LEU A 107 -6.84 2.17 5.15
C LEU A 107 -8.06 1.29 5.50
N ASN A 108 -8.60 0.53 4.54
CA ASN A 108 -9.73 -0.36 4.79
C ASN A 108 -9.36 -1.50 5.75
N LEU A 109 -8.17 -2.10 5.57
CA LEU A 109 -7.66 -3.11 6.50
C LEU A 109 -7.39 -2.50 7.87
N GLN A 110 -6.88 -1.26 7.90
CA GLN A 110 -6.67 -0.50 9.12
C GLN A 110 -7.98 -0.33 9.91
N ASP A 111 -9.04 0.10 9.23
CA ASP A 111 -10.37 0.29 9.82
C ASP A 111 -10.98 -1.04 10.29
N GLN A 112 -10.86 -2.11 9.49
CA GLN A 112 -11.34 -3.44 9.86
C GLN A 112 -10.65 -3.95 11.13
N LEU A 113 -9.31 -3.83 11.17
CA LEU A 113 -8.52 -4.27 12.30
C LEU A 113 -8.90 -3.51 13.57
N PHE A 114 -8.99 -2.18 13.48
CA PHE A 114 -9.26 -1.35 14.66
C PHE A 114 -10.70 -1.43 15.16
N ARG A 115 -11.69 -1.48 14.27
CA ARG A 115 -13.11 -1.42 14.64
C ARG A 115 -13.73 -2.78 14.94
N ARG A 116 -13.15 -3.87 14.43
CA ARG A 116 -13.71 -5.23 14.59
C ARG A 116 -12.73 -6.18 15.27
N ASP A 117 -11.56 -6.37 14.69
CA ASP A 117 -10.69 -7.49 15.08
C ASP A 117 -10.00 -7.23 16.43
N LEU A 118 -9.56 -6.00 16.70
CA LEU A 118 -8.91 -5.58 17.95
C LEU A 118 -9.87 -5.56 19.16
N PRO A 119 -11.08 -4.95 19.10
CA PRO A 119 -12.05 -5.03 20.19
C PRO A 119 -12.43 -6.47 20.53
N MET A 120 -12.65 -7.31 19.51
CA MET A 120 -12.96 -8.73 19.71
C MET A 120 -11.81 -9.48 20.39
N ALA A 121 -10.55 -9.20 20.04
CA ALA A 121 -9.40 -9.81 20.70
C ALA A 121 -9.27 -9.37 22.18
N LEU A 122 -9.52 -8.09 22.49
CA LEU A 122 -9.54 -7.59 23.86
C LEU A 122 -10.63 -8.27 24.70
N GLU A 123 -11.85 -8.37 24.16
CA GLU A 123 -12.97 -9.05 24.81
C GLU A 123 -12.70 -10.54 25.05
N ALA A 124 -12.11 -11.24 24.07
CA ALA A 124 -11.76 -12.65 24.19
C ALA A 124 -10.70 -12.92 25.27
N LEU A 125 -9.75 -11.99 25.41
CA LEU A 125 -8.72 -12.05 26.44
C LEU A 125 -9.21 -11.59 27.82
N GLY A 126 -10.25 -10.75 27.87
CA GLY A 126 -10.69 -10.08 29.10
C GLY A 126 -9.65 -9.10 29.63
N VAL A 127 -8.88 -8.45 28.74
CA VAL A 127 -7.87 -7.46 29.11
C VAL A 127 -8.26 -6.07 28.62
N GLU A 128 -7.92 -5.05 29.40
CA GLU A 128 -8.07 -3.65 29.00
C GLU A 128 -6.73 -3.09 28.50
N ARG A 129 -6.76 -2.48 27.32
CA ARG A 129 -5.62 -1.77 26.70
C ARG A 129 -6.11 -0.49 26.06
N LYS A 130 -5.34 0.58 26.18
CA LYS A 130 -5.61 1.83 25.45
C LYS A 130 -5.25 1.63 23.98
N THR A 131 -6.22 1.77 23.09
CA THR A 131 -6.01 1.61 21.66
C THR A 131 -6.28 2.91 20.92
N ALA A 132 -5.53 3.16 19.84
CA ALA A 132 -5.74 4.32 18.99
C ALA A 132 -5.57 3.99 17.50
N LEU A 133 -6.43 4.60 16.69
CA LEU A 133 -6.32 4.60 15.23
C LEU A 133 -5.69 5.92 14.80
N LEU A 134 -4.61 5.85 14.01
CA LEU A 134 -3.99 7.05 13.44
C LEU A 134 -3.83 6.94 11.93
N LYS A 135 -4.42 7.88 11.21
CA LYS A 135 -4.35 7.99 9.75
C LYS A 135 -3.46 9.15 9.33
N GLY A 136 -3.15 9.21 8.04
CA GLY A 136 -2.50 10.37 7.45
C GLY A 136 -3.39 11.61 7.60
N ARG A 137 -2.77 12.77 7.77
CA ARG A 137 -3.43 14.08 7.96
C ARG A 137 -4.59 14.36 6.99
N GLY A 138 -4.47 13.96 5.73
CA GLY A 138 -5.49 14.18 4.70
C GLY A 138 -6.78 13.39 4.91
N ASN A 139 -6.84 12.56 5.97
CA ASN A 139 -8.03 11.83 6.38
C ASN A 139 -8.80 12.52 7.51
N TYR A 140 -8.33 13.68 7.98
CA TYR A 140 -8.98 14.45 9.05
C TYR A 140 -9.48 15.78 8.52
N LEU A 141 -10.69 16.14 8.95
CA LEU A 141 -11.28 17.45 8.72
C LEU A 141 -10.41 18.55 9.37
N CYS A 142 -10.17 19.62 8.61
CA CYS A 142 -9.53 20.83 9.07
C CYS A 142 -10.57 21.94 9.21
N LEU A 143 -10.95 22.26 10.46
CA LEU A 143 -11.97 23.27 10.76
C LEU A 143 -11.62 24.65 10.17
N HIS A 144 -10.36 25.06 10.27
CA HIS A 144 -9.87 26.31 9.68
C HIS A 144 -10.13 26.38 8.17
N ARG A 145 -9.81 25.30 7.44
CA ARG A 145 -9.99 25.26 5.99
C ARG A 145 -11.45 25.14 5.59
N LEU A 146 -12.25 24.39 6.36
CA LEU A 146 -13.70 24.35 6.19
C LEU A 146 -14.30 25.75 6.28
N GLU A 147 -13.98 26.53 7.32
CA GLU A 147 -14.49 27.90 7.46
C GLU A 147 -14.07 28.81 6.31
N ARG A 148 -12.80 28.75 5.92
CA ARG A 148 -12.28 29.56 4.81
C ARG A 148 -13.02 29.29 3.50
N HIS A 149 -13.19 28.02 3.13
CA HIS A 149 -13.83 27.67 1.85
C HIS A 149 -15.36 27.79 1.91
N LEU A 150 -15.97 27.76 3.10
CA LEU A 150 -17.39 28.12 3.26
C LEU A 150 -17.63 29.61 3.03
N ALA A 151 -16.73 30.48 3.48
CA ALA A 151 -16.81 31.92 3.21
C ALA A 151 -16.67 32.25 1.71
N GLU A 152 -15.95 31.41 0.97
CA GLU A 152 -15.71 31.53 -0.47
C GLU A 152 -16.64 30.60 -1.30
N ALA A 153 -17.69 30.00 -0.70
CA ALA A 153 -18.46 28.92 -1.32
C ALA A 153 -19.10 29.29 -2.67
N GLU A 154 -19.45 30.57 -2.87
CA GLU A 154 -19.99 31.09 -4.14
C GLU A 154 -18.99 31.01 -5.31
N LEU A 155 -17.69 30.86 -5.03
CA LEU A 155 -16.65 30.65 -6.05
C LEU A 155 -16.50 29.17 -6.45
N PHE A 156 -17.21 28.26 -5.76
CA PHE A 156 -17.07 26.81 -5.89
C PHE A 156 -18.43 26.12 -6.15
N ASP A 157 -19.19 26.60 -7.14
CA ASP A 157 -20.54 26.12 -7.47
C ASP A 157 -20.66 24.58 -7.57
N GLU A 158 -19.64 23.90 -8.12
CA GLU A 158 -19.64 22.44 -8.31
C GLU A 158 -19.60 21.63 -7.00
N VAL A 159 -19.05 22.19 -5.91
CA VAL A 159 -18.84 21.47 -4.63
C VAL A 159 -19.57 22.15 -3.46
N ALA A 160 -20.35 23.20 -3.71
CA ALA A 160 -21.02 23.97 -2.67
C ALA A 160 -21.95 23.11 -1.79
N GLU A 161 -22.69 22.16 -2.38
CA GLU A 161 -23.58 21.27 -1.62
C GLU A 161 -22.81 20.23 -0.79
N GLU A 162 -21.69 19.74 -1.31
CA GLU A 162 -20.79 18.87 -0.57
C GLU A 162 -20.16 19.62 0.62
N LEU A 163 -19.74 20.88 0.43
CA LEU A 163 -19.23 21.74 1.52
C LEU A 163 -20.27 21.94 2.63
N ARG A 164 -21.54 22.21 2.29
CA ARG A 164 -22.63 22.31 3.28
C ARG A 164 -22.89 20.99 4.00
N THR A 165 -22.73 19.87 3.30
CA THR A 165 -22.84 18.53 3.90
C THR A 165 -21.70 18.28 4.90
N VAL A 166 -20.46 18.61 4.54
CA VAL A 166 -19.32 18.57 5.46
C VAL A 166 -19.53 19.50 6.66
N GLN A 167 -20.08 20.70 6.46
CA GLN A 167 -20.40 21.64 7.56
C GLN A 167 -21.42 21.08 8.55
N ARG A 168 -22.44 20.35 8.07
CA ARG A 168 -23.40 19.70 8.97
C ARG A 168 -22.75 18.56 9.74
N TRP A 169 -21.94 17.75 9.07
CA TRP A 169 -21.20 16.64 9.68
C TRP A 169 -20.16 17.12 10.71
N SER A 170 -19.47 18.24 10.47
CA SER A 170 -18.44 18.77 11.38
C SER A 170 -18.97 19.10 12.78
N ARG A 171 -20.28 19.35 12.92
CA ARG A 171 -20.94 19.60 14.21
C ARG A 171 -21.29 18.33 14.99
N GLN A 172 -21.20 17.16 14.35
CA GLN A 172 -21.62 15.87 14.92
C GLN A 172 -20.44 14.91 15.13
N THR A 173 -19.39 15.03 14.33
CA THR A 173 -18.22 14.15 14.42
C THR A 173 -17.39 14.39 15.67
N GLN A 174 -16.94 13.31 16.30
CA GLN A 174 -15.96 13.35 17.39
C GLN A 174 -14.54 13.07 16.89
N SER A 175 -14.39 12.25 15.85
CA SER A 175 -13.08 11.85 15.33
C SER A 175 -12.55 12.80 14.26
N GLY A 176 -13.45 13.46 13.52
CA GLY A 176 -13.15 14.25 12.33
C GLY A 176 -12.66 13.42 11.15
N GLU A 177 -12.80 12.10 11.16
CA GLU A 177 -12.35 11.23 10.07
C GLU A 177 -13.30 11.31 8.87
N ILE A 178 -12.78 11.70 7.70
CA ILE A 178 -13.61 11.86 6.49
C ILE A 178 -14.29 10.57 6.04
N SER A 179 -13.77 9.41 6.45
CA SER A 179 -14.38 8.10 6.19
C SER A 179 -15.70 7.87 6.92
N GLU A 180 -16.11 8.76 7.82
CA GLU A 180 -17.45 8.76 8.42
C GLU A 180 -18.54 9.27 7.47
N VAL A 181 -18.16 9.92 6.35
CA VAL A 181 -19.09 10.55 5.42
C VAL A 181 -19.33 9.65 4.20
N ASP A 182 -20.33 8.78 4.29
CA ASP A 182 -20.68 7.87 3.19
C ASP A 182 -21.39 8.56 2.01
N SER A 183 -22.01 9.73 2.24
CA SER A 183 -22.79 10.44 1.22
C SER A 183 -21.94 11.15 0.16
N ILE A 184 -20.64 11.30 0.40
CA ILE A 184 -19.71 11.98 -0.50
C ILE A 184 -18.68 10.97 -0.98
N SER A 185 -18.43 10.93 -2.28
CA SER A 185 -17.39 10.07 -2.84
C SER A 185 -16.03 10.39 -2.22
N SER A 186 -15.25 9.36 -1.86
CA SER A 186 -13.87 9.53 -1.38
C SER A 186 -12.94 10.21 -2.39
N GLN A 187 -13.35 10.30 -3.66
CA GLN A 187 -12.64 11.00 -4.73
C GLN A 187 -13.16 12.41 -5.01
N SER A 188 -14.11 12.91 -4.21
CA SER A 188 -14.66 14.25 -4.40
C SER A 188 -13.56 15.33 -4.28
N ARG A 189 -13.73 16.38 -5.10
CA ARG A 189 -12.90 17.59 -5.08
C ARG A 189 -13.10 18.44 -3.82
N VAL A 190 -14.11 18.15 -2.99
CA VAL A 190 -14.32 18.82 -1.71
C VAL A 190 -13.24 18.50 -0.69
N TRP A 191 -12.70 17.26 -0.68
CA TRP A 191 -11.79 16.82 0.38
C TRP A 191 -10.49 17.61 0.43
N PRO A 192 -9.81 17.92 -0.70
CA PRO A 192 -8.64 18.82 -0.68
C PRO A 192 -8.94 20.23 -0.16
N LEU A 193 -10.19 20.69 -0.23
CA LEU A 193 -10.59 22.01 0.29
C LEU A 193 -10.72 21.98 1.82
N VAL A 194 -11.30 20.91 2.38
CA VAL A 194 -11.64 20.83 3.82
C VAL A 194 -10.65 20.02 4.66
N THR A 195 -9.66 19.36 4.06
CA THR A 195 -8.56 18.66 4.76
C THR A 195 -7.25 19.42 4.62
N SER A 196 -6.25 19.12 5.45
CA SER A 196 -4.94 19.78 5.40
C SER A 196 -3.86 18.90 4.77
N THR A 197 -2.77 19.52 4.33
CA THR A 197 -1.48 18.90 3.99
C THR A 197 -0.41 19.41 4.96
N GLN A 198 0.80 18.85 4.94
CA GLN A 198 1.90 19.40 5.74
C GLN A 198 2.18 20.86 5.35
N ASP A 199 2.04 21.13 4.06
CA ASP A 199 2.30 22.41 3.39
C ASP A 199 1.32 23.54 3.71
N ASN A 200 0.06 23.22 4.06
CA ASN A 200 -0.99 24.22 4.26
C ASN A 200 -1.52 24.29 5.70
N CYS A 201 -0.91 23.52 6.61
CA CYS A 201 -1.29 23.48 8.00
C CYS A 201 -0.58 24.61 8.77
N LEU A 202 -1.36 25.42 9.50
CA LEU A 202 -0.84 26.51 10.34
C LEU A 202 -0.12 26.02 11.61
N GLY A 203 -0.25 24.73 11.94
CA GLY A 203 0.45 24.13 13.08
C GLY A 203 0.03 24.76 14.41
N SER A 204 0.99 25.15 15.23
CA SER A 204 0.75 25.80 16.53
C SER A 204 0.08 27.16 16.46
N GLU A 205 0.12 27.83 15.29
CA GLU A 205 -0.53 29.12 15.05
C GLU A 205 -2.00 28.98 14.63
N CYS A 206 -2.51 27.74 14.50
CA CYS A 206 -3.89 27.50 14.08
C CYS A 206 -4.89 27.95 15.16
N PRO A 207 -5.92 28.77 14.83
CA PRO A 207 -6.92 29.19 15.80
C PRO A 207 -7.80 28.04 16.33
N PHE A 208 -7.87 26.93 15.57
CA PHE A 208 -8.63 25.72 15.93
C PHE A 208 -7.76 24.64 16.58
N LEU A 209 -6.59 24.97 17.14
CA LEU A 209 -5.64 23.96 17.63
C LEU A 209 -6.24 23.04 18.71
N SER A 210 -7.05 23.58 19.62
CA SER A 210 -7.75 22.84 20.69
C SER A 210 -8.72 21.79 20.13
N ASP A 211 -9.46 22.18 19.11
CA ASP A 211 -10.53 21.39 18.49
C ASP A 211 -10.06 20.64 17.24
N CYS A 212 -8.74 20.65 16.99
CA CYS A 212 -8.16 20.02 15.81
C CYS A 212 -8.18 18.50 15.93
N HIS A 213 -9.05 17.86 15.15
CA HIS A 213 -9.21 16.41 15.08
C HIS A 213 -7.90 15.64 14.88
N LEU A 214 -7.00 16.14 14.01
CA LEU A 214 -5.68 15.54 13.79
C LEU A 214 -4.81 15.58 15.06
N VAL A 215 -4.80 16.72 15.78
CA VAL A 215 -3.99 16.88 16.99
C VAL A 215 -4.54 15.98 18.10
N GLN A 216 -5.86 15.91 18.25
CA GLN A 216 -6.51 15.01 19.19
C GLN A 216 -6.23 13.52 18.86
N ALA A 217 -6.26 13.14 17.57
CA ALA A 217 -5.90 11.80 17.14
C ALA A 217 -4.43 11.46 17.46
N ARG A 218 -3.49 12.38 17.20
CA ARG A 218 -2.07 12.21 17.55
C ARG A 218 -1.86 12.08 19.06
N ARG A 219 -2.56 12.89 19.86
CA ARG A 219 -2.49 12.80 21.33
C ARG A 219 -2.99 11.44 21.83
N ARG A 220 -4.13 10.96 21.34
CA ARG A 220 -4.64 9.61 21.65
C ARG A 220 -3.64 8.53 21.25
N ALA A 221 -3.00 8.66 20.09
CA ALA A 221 -1.97 7.71 19.66
C ALA A 221 -0.73 7.72 20.58
N GLN A 222 -0.30 8.88 21.06
CA GLN A 222 0.83 8.98 22.01
C GLN A 222 0.52 8.38 23.40
N GLU A 223 -0.75 8.41 23.81
CA GLU A 223 -1.22 7.90 25.10
C GLU A 223 -1.62 6.41 25.06
N ALA A 224 -1.67 5.79 23.87
CA ALA A 224 -2.14 4.43 23.67
C ALA A 224 -1.05 3.36 23.87
N ASP A 225 -1.49 2.17 24.27
CA ASP A 225 -0.67 0.96 24.37
C ASP A 225 -0.55 0.28 23.00
N VAL A 226 -1.62 0.32 22.19
CA VAL A 226 -1.65 -0.23 20.83
C VAL A 226 -2.10 0.85 19.84
N VAL A 227 -1.24 1.16 18.88
CA VAL A 227 -1.55 2.13 17.81
C VAL A 227 -1.65 1.41 16.47
N VAL A 228 -2.77 1.58 15.78
CA VAL A 228 -3.01 1.03 14.45
C VAL A 228 -2.78 2.12 13.40
N VAL A 229 -1.83 1.88 12.50
CA VAL A 229 -1.41 2.78 11.42
C VAL A 229 -1.39 2.06 10.07
N ASN A 230 -1.16 2.80 8.98
CA ASN A 230 -0.77 2.20 7.71
C ASN A 230 0.76 2.23 7.50
N HIS A 231 1.27 1.46 6.53
CA HIS A 231 2.72 1.42 6.26
C HIS A 231 3.31 2.79 5.89
N HIS A 232 2.57 3.59 5.13
CA HIS A 232 3.01 4.92 4.72
C HIS A 232 3.26 5.85 5.92
N LEU A 233 2.35 5.84 6.90
CA LEU A 233 2.47 6.67 8.10
C LEU A 233 3.59 6.16 9.03
N LEU A 234 3.74 4.84 9.15
CA LEU A 234 4.85 4.23 9.89
C LEU A 234 6.19 4.73 9.35
N PHE A 235 6.44 4.59 8.05
CA PHE A 235 7.71 5.03 7.45
C PHE A 235 7.90 6.56 7.53
N ALA A 236 6.82 7.33 7.38
CA ALA A 236 6.87 8.78 7.56
C ALA A 236 7.29 9.19 8.97
N ASP A 237 6.74 8.57 10.01
CA ASP A 237 7.14 8.84 11.41
C ASP A 237 8.60 8.45 11.66
N MET A 238 9.02 7.28 11.17
CA MET A 238 10.39 6.80 11.36
C MET A 238 11.44 7.72 10.73
N ALA A 239 11.13 8.35 9.58
CA ALA A 239 12.03 9.35 8.99
C ALA A 239 12.02 10.68 9.74
N LEU A 240 10.87 11.13 10.25
CA LEU A 240 10.79 12.35 11.06
C LEU A 240 11.68 12.22 12.31
N LYS A 241 11.69 11.04 12.94
CA LYS A 241 12.61 10.70 14.05
C LYS A 241 14.09 10.84 13.68
N GLN A 242 14.48 10.70 12.41
CA GLN A 242 15.86 10.95 11.98
C GLN A 242 16.26 12.43 12.04
N THR A 243 15.29 13.34 11.92
CA THR A 243 15.52 14.80 11.88
C THR A 243 15.35 15.48 13.24
N GLY A 244 14.85 14.76 14.25
CA GLY A 244 14.63 15.28 15.60
C GLY A 244 13.39 16.18 15.76
N PHE A 245 12.55 16.32 14.72
CA PHE A 245 11.34 17.13 14.76
C PHE A 245 10.09 16.27 14.96
N GLY A 246 9.47 16.39 16.15
CA GLY A 246 8.09 16.01 16.47
C GLY A 246 7.71 14.54 16.25
N GLU A 247 7.68 13.74 17.31
CA GLU A 247 7.19 12.36 17.27
C GLU A 247 5.69 12.29 16.99
N VAL A 248 5.29 11.59 15.93
CA VAL A 248 3.88 11.38 15.58
C VAL A 248 3.36 10.11 16.24
N LEU A 249 4.18 9.06 16.25
CA LEU A 249 3.89 7.77 16.89
C LEU A 249 4.65 7.64 18.22
N PRO A 250 4.08 6.94 19.22
CA PRO A 250 4.79 6.66 20.45
C PRO A 250 6.03 5.78 20.20
N GLY A 251 6.95 5.75 21.16
CA GLY A 251 7.94 4.67 21.22
C GLY A 251 7.25 3.32 21.37
N ALA A 252 7.71 2.33 20.61
CA ALA A 252 7.16 0.98 20.61
C ALA A 252 8.25 -0.05 20.89
N GLU A 253 7.87 -1.11 21.60
CA GLU A 253 8.70 -2.29 21.87
C GLU A 253 8.42 -3.39 20.84
N THR A 254 7.20 -3.38 20.27
CA THR A 254 6.77 -4.31 19.24
C THR A 254 6.23 -3.56 18.01
N VAL A 255 6.64 -3.97 16.82
CA VAL A 255 6.08 -3.49 15.54
C VAL A 255 5.58 -4.67 14.73
N VAL A 256 4.26 -4.73 14.53
CA VAL A 256 3.62 -5.73 13.66
C VAL A 256 3.33 -5.10 12.30
N ILE A 257 3.80 -5.75 11.23
CA ILE A 257 3.55 -5.36 9.85
C ILE A 257 2.68 -6.43 9.19
N ASP A 258 1.39 -6.11 9.02
CA ASP A 258 0.43 -6.96 8.33
C ASP A 258 0.35 -6.60 6.84
N GLU A 259 0.13 -7.59 5.98
CA GLU A 259 0.32 -7.48 4.53
C GLU A 259 1.72 -7.01 4.14
N ALA A 260 2.73 -7.55 4.83
CA ALA A 260 4.14 -7.19 4.66
C ALA A 260 4.66 -7.31 3.21
N HIS A 261 3.97 -8.04 2.33
CA HIS A 261 4.30 -8.10 0.90
C HIS A 261 4.30 -6.72 0.22
N GLN A 262 3.57 -5.73 0.76
CA GLN A 262 3.52 -4.36 0.23
C GLN A 262 4.68 -3.47 0.73
N VAL A 263 5.43 -3.92 1.74
CA VAL A 263 6.48 -3.15 2.39
C VAL A 263 7.59 -2.74 1.42
N PRO A 264 8.16 -3.64 0.57
CA PRO A 264 9.25 -3.26 -0.32
C PRO A 264 8.88 -2.09 -1.24
N ASP A 265 7.68 -2.12 -1.82
CA ASP A 265 7.22 -1.09 -2.75
C ASP A 265 6.82 0.20 -2.00
N THR A 266 6.23 0.08 -0.80
CA THR A 266 5.93 1.23 0.06
C THR A 266 7.21 1.93 0.49
N ALA A 267 8.22 1.18 0.94
CA ALA A 267 9.53 1.69 1.31
C ALA A 267 10.22 2.36 0.11
N MET A 268 10.20 1.73 -1.06
CA MET A 268 10.76 2.30 -2.28
C MET A 268 10.11 3.65 -2.65
N ARG A 269 8.78 3.74 -2.59
CA ARG A 269 8.07 5.02 -2.80
C ARG A 269 8.43 6.05 -1.73
N PHE A 270 8.58 5.61 -0.50
CA PHE A 270 8.92 6.47 0.62
C PHE A 270 10.32 7.09 0.50
N PHE A 271 11.33 6.30 0.14
CA PHE A 271 12.69 6.78 -0.08
C PHE A 271 12.90 7.42 -1.45
N SER A 272 11.89 7.37 -2.33
CA SER A 272 11.92 8.09 -3.60
C SER A 272 11.70 9.58 -3.35
N ARG A 273 12.49 10.42 -4.02
CA ARG A 273 12.23 11.85 -4.11
C ARG A 273 11.59 12.14 -5.45
N GLY A 274 10.52 12.93 -5.45
CA GLY A 274 9.83 13.27 -6.69
C GLY A 274 9.27 14.67 -6.70
N LEU A 275 9.19 15.24 -7.90
CA LEU A 275 8.58 16.53 -8.17
C LEU A 275 7.58 16.38 -9.31
N SER A 276 6.41 16.97 -9.16
CA SER A 276 5.38 17.03 -10.18
C SER A 276 5.12 18.47 -10.63
N ALA A 277 4.71 18.63 -11.88
CA ALA A 277 4.25 19.91 -12.41
C ALA A 277 3.12 20.52 -11.55
N TRP A 278 2.28 19.67 -10.93
CA TRP A 278 1.23 20.10 -10.02
C TRP A 278 1.77 20.78 -8.77
N GLN A 279 2.78 20.20 -8.10
CA GLN A 279 3.39 20.79 -6.90
C GLN A 279 3.97 22.19 -7.18
N VAL A 280 4.64 22.36 -8.32
CA VAL A 280 5.21 23.65 -8.73
C VAL A 280 4.10 24.68 -9.00
N ARG A 281 3.04 24.28 -9.69
CA ARG A 281 1.89 25.16 -9.97
C ARG A 281 1.18 25.58 -8.69
N GLU A 282 0.98 24.66 -7.75
CA GLU A 282 0.39 24.97 -6.44
C GLU A 282 1.27 25.93 -5.66
N LEU A 283 2.60 25.73 -5.63
CA LEU A 283 3.53 26.65 -4.97
C LEU A 283 3.40 28.07 -5.52
N ALA A 284 3.34 28.24 -6.85
CA ALA A 284 3.17 29.55 -7.47
C ALA A 284 1.83 30.20 -7.07
N ARG A 285 0.72 29.44 -7.09
CA ARG A 285 -0.60 29.93 -6.67
C ARG A 285 -0.60 30.35 -5.19
N ASP A 286 -0.10 29.47 -4.34
CA ASP A 286 -0.12 29.65 -2.89
C ASP A 286 0.80 30.81 -2.46
N THR A 287 1.91 31.04 -3.16
CA THR A 287 2.81 32.17 -2.91
C THR A 287 2.10 33.52 -3.11
N LEU A 288 1.32 33.66 -4.18
CA LEU A 288 0.54 34.88 -4.44
C LEU A 288 -0.58 35.06 -3.40
N ALA A 289 -1.23 33.96 -3.00
CA ALA A 289 -2.27 33.99 -1.98
C ALA A 289 -1.70 34.35 -0.59
N ALA A 290 -0.54 33.81 -0.21
CA ALA A 290 0.15 34.05 1.05
C ALA A 290 0.59 35.51 1.24
N CYS A 291 0.70 36.28 0.14
CA CYS A 291 0.98 37.71 0.20
C CYS A 291 -0.17 38.51 0.86
N GLY A 292 -1.39 37.96 0.97
CA GLY A 292 -2.47 38.49 1.81
C GLY A 292 -2.85 39.96 1.55
N GLY A 293 -2.66 40.46 0.32
CA GLY A 293 -2.88 41.88 -0.01
C GLY A 293 -1.81 42.86 0.49
N SER A 294 -0.75 42.39 1.16
CA SER A 294 0.41 43.20 1.53
C SER A 294 1.16 43.65 0.28
N ALA A 295 1.01 44.92 -0.09
CA ALA A 295 1.61 45.51 -1.29
C ALA A 295 3.14 45.34 -1.34
N GLY A 296 3.80 45.27 -0.17
CA GLY A 296 5.25 45.07 -0.07
C GLY A 296 5.69 43.66 -0.46
N SER A 297 5.08 42.62 0.11
CA SER A 297 5.41 41.22 -0.22
C SER A 297 5.05 40.88 -1.66
N LEU A 298 3.88 41.36 -2.13
CA LEU A 298 3.42 41.12 -3.49
C LEU A 298 4.35 41.76 -4.53
N LYS A 299 4.89 42.95 -4.27
CA LYS A 299 5.85 43.61 -5.17
C LYS A 299 7.14 42.79 -5.33
N PHE A 300 7.59 42.12 -4.27
CA PHE A 300 8.83 41.35 -4.27
C PHE A 300 8.67 39.96 -4.90
N LEU A 301 7.53 39.30 -4.66
CA LEU A 301 7.31 37.91 -5.07
C LEU A 301 6.63 37.76 -6.44
N ARG A 302 5.98 38.80 -6.96
CA ARG A 302 5.23 38.74 -8.23
C ARG A 302 6.10 38.31 -9.41
N GLU A 303 7.21 38.99 -9.65
CA GLU A 303 8.07 38.69 -10.81
C GLU A 303 8.70 37.28 -10.72
N PRO A 304 9.33 36.86 -9.59
CA PRO A 304 9.82 35.48 -9.45
C PRO A 304 8.72 34.42 -9.63
N THR A 305 7.51 34.70 -9.15
CA THR A 305 6.39 33.76 -9.28
C THR A 305 5.88 33.65 -10.72
N GLU A 306 5.77 34.77 -11.46
CA GLU A 306 5.39 34.73 -12.87
C GLU A 306 6.47 34.07 -13.74
N ASN A 307 7.76 34.30 -13.43
CA ASN A 307 8.87 33.62 -14.11
C ASN A 307 8.81 32.10 -13.86
N LEU A 308 8.49 31.67 -12.63
CA LEU A 308 8.28 30.26 -12.32
C LEU A 308 7.12 29.66 -13.12
N ARG A 309 5.99 30.38 -13.20
CA ARG A 309 4.82 29.94 -13.99
C ARG A 309 5.17 29.79 -15.47
N ALA A 310 5.85 30.76 -16.05
CA ALA A 310 6.29 30.72 -17.45
C ALA A 310 7.26 29.56 -17.72
N ALA A 311 8.26 29.35 -16.85
CA ALA A 311 9.20 28.24 -16.97
C ALA A 311 8.49 26.88 -16.83
N LEU A 312 7.50 26.78 -15.94
CA LEU A 312 6.69 25.57 -15.80
C LEU A 312 5.88 25.28 -17.06
N GLU A 313 5.23 26.30 -17.64
CA GLU A 313 4.45 26.15 -18.88
C GLU A 313 5.33 25.69 -20.04
N GLN A 314 6.54 26.24 -20.18
CA GLN A 314 7.52 25.80 -21.17
C GLN A 314 7.94 24.34 -20.95
N ALA A 315 8.26 23.96 -19.70
CA ALA A 315 8.61 22.58 -19.37
C ALA A 315 7.44 21.61 -19.62
N MET A 316 6.21 22.00 -19.30
CA MET A 316 5.00 21.20 -19.58
C MET A 316 4.78 21.02 -21.07
N SER A 317 4.98 22.08 -21.88
CA SER A 317 4.89 22.03 -23.33
C SER A 317 5.96 21.10 -23.92
N ALA A 318 7.21 21.20 -23.45
CA ALA A 318 8.30 20.34 -23.91
C ALA A 318 8.09 18.86 -23.51
N CYS A 319 7.37 18.60 -22.42
CA CYS A 319 7.01 17.28 -21.93
C CYS A 319 5.71 16.70 -22.53
N ALA A 320 5.01 17.44 -23.41
CA ALA A 320 3.69 17.05 -23.90
C ALA A 320 3.68 15.73 -24.68
N ASP A 321 4.69 15.54 -25.54
CA ASP A 321 4.81 14.38 -26.44
C ASP A 321 5.65 13.24 -25.84
N LEU A 322 6.02 13.34 -24.55
CA LEU A 322 6.75 12.27 -23.88
C LEU A 322 5.87 11.02 -23.72
N PRO A 323 6.47 9.82 -23.76
CA PRO A 323 5.73 8.60 -23.44
C PRO A 323 5.18 8.67 -22.00
N PRO A 324 4.15 7.85 -21.69
CA PRO A 324 3.54 7.81 -20.36
C PRO A 324 4.53 7.63 -19.21
N ARG A 325 5.61 6.90 -19.47
CA ARG A 325 6.70 6.62 -18.54
C ARG A 325 8.00 6.43 -19.33
N GLY A 326 9.15 6.78 -18.73
CA GLY A 326 10.45 6.55 -19.33
C GLY A 326 11.63 6.87 -18.41
N GLU A 327 12.83 6.48 -18.83
CA GLU A 327 14.09 6.78 -18.15
C GLU A 327 14.54 8.25 -18.35
N TYR A 328 15.40 8.75 -17.47
CA TYR A 328 16.06 10.07 -17.63
C TYR A 328 16.74 10.27 -18.99
N SER A 329 17.28 9.21 -19.59
CA SER A 329 17.91 9.25 -20.91
C SER A 329 16.97 9.73 -22.02
N GLY A 330 15.65 9.57 -21.84
CA GLY A 330 14.61 10.05 -22.74
C GLY A 330 14.31 11.55 -22.65
N LEU A 331 14.78 12.25 -21.61
CA LEU A 331 14.52 13.68 -21.39
C LEU A 331 15.53 14.61 -22.06
N ARG A 332 16.44 14.10 -22.91
CA ARG A 332 17.53 14.87 -23.52
C ARG A 332 17.09 16.19 -24.17
N ARG A 333 15.92 16.21 -24.79
CA ARG A 333 15.38 17.40 -25.47
C ARG A 333 14.71 18.39 -24.53
N GLN A 334 14.37 17.96 -23.32
CA GLN A 334 13.65 18.74 -22.30
C GLN A 334 14.60 19.27 -21.22
N LEU A 335 15.90 18.94 -21.28
CA LEU A 335 16.85 19.29 -20.21
C LEU A 335 17.00 20.80 -20.05
N ASP A 336 16.99 21.56 -21.14
CA ASP A 336 17.15 23.02 -21.09
C ASP A 336 15.96 23.69 -20.39
N GLU A 337 14.73 23.26 -20.69
CA GLU A 337 13.51 23.74 -20.04
C GLU A 337 13.45 23.30 -18.56
N LEU A 338 13.85 22.06 -18.24
CA LEU A 338 13.92 21.60 -16.86
C LEU A 338 14.98 22.34 -16.05
N GLN A 339 16.12 22.70 -16.66
CA GLN A 339 17.12 23.56 -16.03
C GLN A 339 16.61 25.00 -15.85
N ALA A 340 15.86 25.53 -16.81
CA ALA A 340 15.22 26.84 -16.67
C ALA A 340 14.20 26.84 -15.51
N LEU A 341 13.42 25.77 -15.39
CA LEU A 341 12.51 25.56 -14.26
C LEU A 341 13.25 25.49 -12.93
N ALA A 342 14.39 24.78 -12.86
CA ALA A 342 15.21 24.72 -11.66
C ALA A 342 15.75 26.10 -11.25
N ARG A 343 16.20 26.91 -12.22
CA ARG A 343 16.63 28.30 -11.98
C ARG A 343 15.48 29.16 -11.43
N ALA A 344 14.31 29.09 -12.05
CA ALA A 344 13.15 29.87 -11.61
C ALA A 344 12.65 29.45 -10.21
N LEU A 345 12.71 28.15 -9.88
CA LEU A 345 12.42 27.66 -8.53
C LEU A 345 13.42 28.19 -7.50
N ASN A 346 14.71 28.18 -7.82
CA ASN A 346 15.75 28.76 -6.96
C ASN A 346 15.53 30.25 -6.72
N ASP A 347 15.23 31.01 -7.79
CA ASP A 347 15.00 32.44 -7.69
C ASP A 347 13.79 32.75 -6.81
N LEU A 348 12.70 31.97 -6.93
CA LEU A 348 11.55 32.08 -6.05
C LEU A 348 11.90 31.72 -4.59
N ALA A 349 12.63 30.62 -4.36
CA ALA A 349 13.04 30.21 -3.02
C ALA A 349 13.87 31.31 -2.32
N ARG A 350 14.82 31.91 -3.04
CA ARG A 350 15.62 33.04 -2.53
C ARG A 350 14.80 34.30 -2.27
N ALA A 351 13.74 34.53 -3.04
CA ALA A 351 12.83 35.64 -2.81
C ALA A 351 11.88 35.39 -1.61
N LEU A 352 11.53 34.14 -1.33
CA LEU A 352 10.69 33.76 -0.20
C LEU A 352 11.45 33.76 1.13
N ASP A 353 12.73 33.39 1.13
CA ASP A 353 13.59 33.28 2.32
C ASP A 353 13.53 34.50 3.28
N PRO A 354 13.76 35.75 2.84
CA PRO A 354 13.67 36.91 3.73
C PRO A 354 12.25 37.26 4.20
N LEU A 355 11.22 36.64 3.61
CA LEU A 355 9.82 36.86 3.94
C LEU A 355 9.25 35.71 4.78
N ALA A 356 9.98 34.61 4.95
CA ALA A 356 9.53 33.42 5.66
C ALA A 356 9.12 33.72 7.10
N GLU A 357 9.83 34.60 7.79
CA GLU A 357 9.54 34.97 9.18
C GLU A 357 8.29 35.86 9.35
N ARG A 358 7.71 36.38 8.26
CA ARG A 358 6.58 37.31 8.33
C ARG A 358 5.26 36.63 8.65
N THR A 359 5.00 35.48 8.03
CA THR A 359 3.77 34.70 8.22
C THR A 359 4.07 33.22 8.05
N ARG A 360 3.32 32.36 8.74
CA ARG A 360 3.43 30.90 8.57
C ARG A 360 3.19 30.44 7.14
N ASP A 361 2.28 31.09 6.41
CA ASP A 361 2.01 30.76 5.00
C ASP A 361 3.21 31.05 4.10
N LEU A 362 3.94 32.15 4.33
CA LEU A 362 5.16 32.49 3.59
C LEU A 362 6.33 31.56 3.98
N SER A 363 6.46 31.22 5.27
CA SER A 363 7.39 30.19 5.74
C SER A 363 7.15 28.85 5.05
N ASN A 364 5.90 28.39 5.00
CA ASN A 364 5.54 27.14 4.31
C ASN A 364 5.85 27.21 2.80
N CYS A 365 5.61 28.36 2.13
CA CYS A 365 5.99 28.53 0.73
C CYS A 365 7.51 28.48 0.53
N ALA A 366 8.29 29.11 1.42
CA ALA A 366 9.76 29.11 1.37
C ALA A 366 10.32 27.69 1.52
N GLU A 367 9.84 26.94 2.52
CA GLU A 367 10.23 25.54 2.76
C GLU A 367 9.92 24.67 1.53
N ARG A 368 8.73 24.80 0.94
CA ARG A 368 8.34 24.06 -0.27
C ARG A 368 9.17 24.43 -1.49
N ALA A 369 9.47 25.72 -1.68
CA ALA A 369 10.29 26.18 -2.79
C ALA A 369 11.70 25.57 -2.72
N ALA A 370 12.31 25.53 -1.53
CA ALA A 370 13.60 24.87 -1.29
C ALA A 370 13.53 23.36 -1.55
N VAL A 371 12.52 22.66 -1.02
CA VAL A 371 12.35 21.20 -1.22
C VAL A 371 12.16 20.85 -2.70
N LEU A 372 11.35 21.62 -3.43
CA LEU A 372 11.12 21.40 -4.87
C LEU A 372 12.36 21.73 -5.70
N HIS A 373 13.08 22.81 -5.36
CA HIS A 373 14.35 23.15 -5.97
C HIS A 373 15.38 22.03 -5.79
N ASP A 374 15.62 21.59 -4.56
CA ASP A 374 16.60 20.55 -4.23
C ASP A 374 16.22 19.22 -4.88
N GLY A 375 14.93 18.89 -4.89
CA GLY A 375 14.43 17.70 -5.57
C GLY A 375 14.70 17.71 -7.08
N LEU A 376 14.46 18.85 -7.75
CA LEU A 376 14.73 18.99 -9.18
C LEU A 376 16.23 19.02 -9.48
N HIS A 377 17.01 19.72 -8.66
CA HIS A 377 18.46 19.76 -8.76
C HIS A 377 19.06 18.35 -8.65
N ASP A 378 18.68 17.59 -7.62
CA ASP A 378 19.16 16.23 -7.40
C ASP A 378 18.73 15.27 -8.53
N PHE A 379 17.55 15.48 -9.09
CA PHE A 379 17.12 14.74 -10.29
C PHE A 379 18.01 15.07 -11.50
N LEU A 380 18.32 16.34 -11.76
CA LEU A 380 19.13 16.75 -12.90
C LEU A 380 20.59 16.30 -12.76
N VAL A 381 21.20 16.46 -11.59
CA VAL A 381 22.58 16.05 -11.31
C VAL A 381 22.70 14.53 -11.22
N GLY A 382 21.73 13.89 -10.58
CA GLY A 382 21.75 12.46 -10.26
C GLY A 382 22.47 12.16 -8.94
N ARG A 383 22.20 10.96 -8.42
CA ARG A 383 22.77 10.43 -7.18
C ARG A 383 23.16 8.97 -7.38
N GLU A 384 24.33 8.59 -6.89
CA GLU A 384 24.78 7.20 -6.93
C GLU A 384 23.82 6.30 -6.13
N GLY A 385 23.51 5.11 -6.67
CA GLY A 385 22.54 4.19 -6.08
C GLY A 385 21.08 4.58 -6.31
N TYR A 386 20.78 5.60 -7.14
CA TYR A 386 19.41 6.01 -7.47
C TYR A 386 19.15 5.95 -8.98
N VAL A 387 17.91 5.61 -9.31
CA VAL A 387 17.33 5.59 -10.65
C VAL A 387 16.56 6.87 -10.88
N ARG A 388 16.77 7.47 -12.05
CA ARG A 388 16.04 8.65 -12.50
C ARG A 388 15.05 8.28 -13.59
N TRP A 389 13.78 8.58 -13.36
CA TRP A 389 12.72 8.28 -14.31
C TRP A 389 11.61 9.33 -14.26
N PHE A 390 10.80 9.37 -15.31
CA PHE A 390 9.67 10.29 -15.41
C PHE A 390 8.38 9.55 -15.77
N SER A 391 7.27 10.19 -15.45
CA SER A 391 5.96 9.89 -16.05
C SER A 391 5.34 11.16 -16.60
N SER A 392 4.73 11.11 -17.78
CA SER A 392 4.08 12.26 -18.42
C SER A 392 2.71 11.87 -18.97
N ARG A 393 1.69 12.71 -18.78
CA ARG A 393 0.40 12.60 -19.49
C ARG A 393 -0.07 13.99 -19.89
N ASN A 394 -0.17 14.24 -21.20
CA ASN A 394 -0.60 15.54 -21.76
C ASN A 394 0.17 16.72 -21.13
N GLY A 395 1.49 16.61 -21.05
CA GLY A 395 2.38 17.63 -20.46
C GLY A 395 2.39 17.69 -18.94
N ARG A 396 1.49 16.98 -18.24
CA ARG A 396 1.58 16.81 -16.78
C ARG A 396 2.64 15.77 -16.48
N PHE A 397 3.82 16.25 -16.07
CA PHE A 397 4.95 15.40 -15.75
C PHE A 397 5.15 15.22 -14.24
N GLN A 398 5.78 14.10 -13.90
CA GLN A 398 6.39 13.82 -12.61
C GLN A 398 7.79 13.26 -12.85
N LEU A 399 8.77 13.81 -12.15
CA LEU A 399 10.17 13.42 -12.17
C LEU A 399 10.48 12.72 -10.85
N ASN A 400 11.12 11.55 -10.91
CA ASN A 400 11.34 10.70 -9.76
C ASN A 400 12.81 10.24 -9.70
N LEU A 401 13.35 10.29 -8.49
CA LEU A 401 14.66 9.78 -8.09
C LEU A 401 14.42 8.68 -7.06
N THR A 402 14.50 7.42 -7.47
CA THR A 402 14.14 6.24 -6.68
C THR A 402 15.40 5.43 -6.33
N PRO A 403 15.64 5.05 -5.06
CA PRO A 403 16.81 4.24 -4.72
C PRO A 403 16.73 2.85 -5.36
N LEU A 404 17.87 2.33 -5.81
CA LEU A 404 18.00 0.96 -6.37
C LEU A 404 17.84 -0.12 -5.30
N ASP A 405 18.23 0.20 -4.07
CA ASP A 405 18.14 -0.67 -2.91
C ASP A 405 17.49 0.08 -1.74
N VAL A 406 16.56 -0.59 -1.06
CA VAL A 406 15.86 -0.08 0.12
C VAL A 406 16.25 -0.84 1.40
N ALA A 407 17.05 -1.91 1.28
CA ALA A 407 17.47 -2.72 2.41
C ALA A 407 18.29 -1.90 3.39
N ALA A 408 19.35 -1.23 2.93
CA ALA A 408 20.21 -0.44 3.82
C ALA A 408 19.48 0.71 4.55
N PRO A 409 18.68 1.57 3.88
CA PRO A 409 17.88 2.58 4.57
C PRO A 409 16.88 2.00 5.58
N LEU A 410 16.27 0.84 5.28
CA LEU A 410 15.34 0.20 6.21
C LEU A 410 16.05 -0.42 7.40
N THR A 411 17.20 -1.07 7.21
CA THR A 411 18.01 -1.59 8.32
C THR A 411 18.42 -0.46 9.25
N GLU A 412 18.94 0.65 8.72
CA GLU A 412 19.31 1.82 9.53
C GLU A 412 18.11 2.40 10.29
N LEU A 413 16.92 2.42 9.68
CA LEU A 413 15.70 2.85 10.36
C LEU A 413 15.29 1.88 11.48
N ARG A 414 15.36 0.57 11.26
CA ARG A 414 15.01 -0.45 12.26
C ARG A 414 15.99 -0.45 13.43
N GLU A 415 17.29 -0.29 13.18
CA GLU A 415 18.30 -0.21 14.24
C GLU A 415 18.09 0.98 15.20
N ARG A 416 17.47 2.06 14.71
CA ARG A 416 17.14 3.25 15.52
C ARG A 416 15.85 3.11 16.32
N VAL A 417 14.99 2.15 15.96
CA VAL A 417 13.74 1.85 16.67
C VAL A 417 13.93 0.48 17.34
N PRO A 418 14.42 0.44 18.60
CA PRO A 418 14.73 -0.82 19.30
C PRO A 418 13.44 -1.56 19.67
N ALA A 419 12.83 -2.19 18.68
CA ALA A 419 11.59 -2.95 18.74
C ALA A 419 11.77 -4.29 18.05
N THR A 420 10.97 -5.28 18.43
CA THR A 420 10.86 -6.54 17.69
C THR A 420 9.89 -6.40 16.53
N TRP A 421 10.35 -6.73 15.33
CA TRP A 421 9.57 -6.60 14.11
C TRP A 421 8.95 -7.94 13.72
N VAL A 422 7.62 -8.00 13.67
CA VAL A 422 6.86 -9.16 13.20
C VAL A 422 6.25 -8.80 11.85
N MET A 423 6.75 -9.39 10.78
CA MET A 423 6.23 -9.19 9.42
C MET A 423 5.44 -10.41 8.99
N THR A 424 4.16 -10.21 8.65
CA THR A 424 3.31 -11.31 8.19
C THR A 424 2.49 -10.94 6.96
N SER A 425 2.23 -11.94 6.12
CA SER A 425 1.40 -11.81 4.91
C SER A 425 0.99 -13.21 4.42
N ALA A 426 -0.04 -13.27 3.58
CA ALA A 426 -0.45 -14.51 2.92
C ALA A 426 0.57 -15.04 1.91
N THR A 427 1.42 -14.15 1.38
CA THR A 427 2.35 -14.46 0.28
C THR A 427 3.65 -13.67 0.47
N LEU A 428 4.71 -14.32 0.92
CA LEU A 428 6.06 -13.77 1.09
C LEU A 428 7.14 -14.72 0.54
N ALA A 429 6.93 -16.03 0.68
CA ALA A 429 7.87 -17.06 0.31
C ALA A 429 7.66 -17.55 -1.13
N VAL A 430 8.78 -17.80 -1.82
CA VAL A 430 8.84 -18.43 -3.13
C VAL A 430 9.44 -19.81 -2.96
N ASN A 431 8.69 -20.86 -3.32
CA ASN A 431 9.11 -22.25 -3.11
C ASN A 431 9.56 -22.53 -1.64
N GLY A 432 8.83 -21.95 -0.68
CA GLY A 432 9.08 -22.13 0.76
C GLY A 432 10.25 -21.34 1.33
N ARG A 433 10.82 -20.37 0.59
CA ARG A 433 11.96 -19.57 1.05
C ARG A 433 11.68 -18.08 0.99
N PHE A 434 12.20 -17.32 1.96
CA PHE A 434 11.96 -15.88 2.09
C PHE A 434 13.10 -15.01 1.53
N GLU A 435 14.17 -15.57 0.96
CA GLU A 435 15.39 -14.80 0.62
C GLU A 435 15.13 -13.62 -0.31
N HIS A 436 14.14 -13.71 -1.22
CA HIS A 436 13.75 -12.59 -2.07
C HIS A 436 13.13 -11.42 -1.28
N PHE A 437 12.35 -11.73 -0.24
CA PHE A 437 11.72 -10.75 0.62
C PHE A 437 12.71 -10.20 1.66
N THR A 438 13.43 -11.07 2.36
CA THR A 438 14.33 -10.68 3.46
C THR A 438 15.50 -9.83 2.97
N ARG A 439 16.15 -10.19 1.86
CA ARG A 439 17.26 -9.39 1.30
C ARG A 439 16.84 -7.98 0.91
N ARG A 440 15.65 -7.81 0.32
CA ARG A 440 15.14 -6.49 -0.11
C ARG A 440 14.89 -5.54 1.07
N LEU A 441 14.73 -6.08 2.28
CA LEU A 441 14.41 -5.32 3.49
C LEU A 441 15.54 -5.37 4.55
N GLY A 442 16.65 -6.05 4.24
CA GLY A 442 17.77 -6.26 5.15
C GLY A 442 17.43 -7.14 6.38
N LEU A 443 16.54 -8.12 6.20
CA LEU A 443 16.02 -9.01 7.26
C LEU A 443 16.73 -10.38 7.28
N ASP A 444 17.99 -10.47 6.87
CA ASP A 444 18.68 -11.75 6.70
C ASP A 444 18.86 -12.56 8.00
N SER A 445 18.69 -11.93 9.17
CA SER A 445 18.79 -12.57 10.50
C SER A 445 17.43 -12.84 11.15
N ALA A 446 16.31 -12.57 10.48
CA ALA A 446 14.99 -12.81 11.03
C ALA A 446 14.69 -14.30 11.15
N GLU A 447 13.89 -14.69 12.15
CA GLU A 447 13.26 -16.01 12.17
C GLU A 447 12.27 -16.11 11.00
N GLU A 448 12.22 -17.25 10.33
CA GLU A 448 11.36 -17.49 9.17
C GLU A 448 10.36 -18.60 9.49
N LEU A 449 9.06 -18.37 9.20
CA LEU A 449 8.00 -19.36 9.42
C LEU A 449 7.04 -19.39 8.23
N VAL A 450 6.80 -20.58 7.67
CA VAL A 450 5.71 -20.81 6.70
C VAL A 450 4.62 -21.62 7.39
N VAL A 451 3.43 -21.04 7.49
CA VAL A 451 2.24 -21.72 8.01
C VAL A 451 1.31 -22.07 6.86
N GLU A 452 1.08 -23.37 6.70
CA GLU A 452 0.22 -23.91 5.65
C GLU A 452 -1.24 -23.49 5.80
N SER A 453 -1.97 -23.56 4.69
CA SER A 453 -3.41 -23.29 4.69
C SER A 453 -4.18 -24.41 5.40
N PRO A 454 -5.20 -24.08 6.22
CA PRO A 454 -6.07 -25.09 6.82
C PRO A 454 -7.07 -25.71 5.83
N PHE A 455 -7.18 -25.18 4.62
CA PHE A 455 -8.16 -25.61 3.61
C PHE A 455 -7.73 -26.85 2.80
N ASP A 456 -8.70 -27.70 2.47
CA ASP A 456 -8.53 -28.90 1.64
C ASP A 456 -8.57 -28.52 0.14
N TYR A 457 -7.49 -27.88 -0.33
CA TYR A 457 -7.35 -27.51 -1.74
C TYR A 457 -7.55 -28.68 -2.72
N PRO A 458 -7.01 -29.89 -2.49
CA PRO A 458 -7.24 -31.01 -3.40
C PRO A 458 -8.73 -31.32 -3.63
N ALA A 459 -9.55 -31.29 -2.58
CA ALA A 459 -10.98 -31.53 -2.70
C ALA A 459 -11.75 -30.30 -3.22
N GLN A 460 -11.40 -29.10 -2.74
CA GLN A 460 -12.13 -27.86 -2.98
C GLN A 460 -11.81 -27.20 -4.33
N THR A 461 -10.70 -27.56 -4.98
CA THR A 461 -10.24 -26.83 -6.16
C THR A 461 -9.84 -27.69 -7.33
N ARG A 462 -9.95 -27.10 -8.53
CA ARG A 462 -9.31 -27.60 -9.76
C ARG A 462 -8.39 -26.55 -10.34
N LEU A 463 -7.21 -26.99 -10.77
CA LEU A 463 -6.29 -26.20 -11.58
C LEU A 463 -6.36 -26.71 -13.01
N TRP A 464 -6.71 -25.83 -13.95
CA TRP A 464 -6.73 -26.15 -15.37
C TRP A 464 -5.80 -25.23 -16.15
N ILE A 465 -5.01 -25.83 -17.05
CA ILE A 465 -4.12 -25.14 -17.96
C ILE A 465 -4.60 -25.53 -19.36
N PRO A 466 -5.24 -24.62 -20.12
CA PRO A 466 -5.80 -24.98 -21.41
C PRO A 466 -4.71 -25.39 -22.40
N ASP A 467 -5.00 -26.42 -23.19
CA ASP A 467 -4.07 -26.94 -24.19
C ASP A 467 -4.10 -26.11 -25.47
N GLN A 468 -3.03 -26.22 -26.27
CA GLN A 468 -2.92 -25.63 -27.61
C GLN A 468 -3.16 -24.11 -27.67
N LEU A 469 -2.95 -23.39 -26.57
CA LEU A 469 -3.00 -21.94 -26.57
C LEU A 469 -1.82 -21.35 -27.35
N PRO A 470 -2.04 -20.30 -28.16
CA PRO A 470 -0.96 -19.51 -28.74
C PRO A 470 -0.02 -18.96 -27.66
N GLU A 471 1.23 -18.69 -28.03
CA GLU A 471 2.17 -18.01 -27.12
C GLU A 471 1.60 -16.67 -26.63
N PRO A 472 1.87 -16.22 -25.40
CA PRO A 472 1.28 -14.99 -24.84
C PRO A 472 1.51 -13.69 -25.64
N ARG A 473 2.49 -13.68 -26.55
CA ARG A 473 2.79 -12.55 -27.44
C ARG A 473 1.92 -12.55 -28.70
N ASP A 474 1.29 -13.67 -29.03
CA ASP A 474 0.44 -13.80 -30.20
C ASP A 474 -0.81 -12.92 -30.06
N PRO A 475 -1.18 -12.13 -31.09
CA PRO A 475 -2.41 -11.35 -31.06
C PRO A 475 -3.68 -12.17 -30.80
N SER A 476 -3.76 -13.42 -31.23
CA SER A 476 -4.95 -14.27 -31.08
C SER A 476 -5.11 -14.91 -29.70
N HIS A 477 -4.07 -14.85 -28.85
CA HIS A 477 -4.01 -15.55 -27.58
C HIS A 477 -5.21 -15.26 -26.65
N THR A 478 -5.62 -14.00 -26.55
CA THR A 478 -6.72 -13.59 -25.65
C THR A 478 -8.05 -14.19 -26.11
N GLU A 479 -8.36 -14.10 -27.40
CA GLU A 479 -9.57 -14.66 -27.97
C GLU A 479 -9.58 -16.20 -27.87
N SER A 480 -8.47 -16.88 -28.19
CA SER A 480 -8.36 -18.34 -28.05
C SER A 480 -8.53 -18.82 -26.60
N LEU A 481 -8.02 -18.08 -25.63
CA LEU A 481 -8.26 -18.38 -24.21
C LEU A 481 -9.74 -18.27 -23.86
N LEU A 482 -10.40 -17.19 -24.29
CA LEU A 482 -11.81 -16.95 -23.97
C LEU A 482 -12.73 -17.98 -24.62
N GLU A 483 -12.44 -18.42 -25.85
CA GLU A 483 -13.16 -19.51 -26.51
C GLU A 483 -13.14 -20.79 -25.67
N GLN A 484 -11.98 -21.15 -25.13
CA GLN A 484 -11.81 -22.35 -24.32
C GLN A 484 -12.43 -22.22 -22.92
N VAL A 485 -12.43 -21.01 -22.33
CA VAL A 485 -12.93 -20.78 -20.97
C VAL A 485 -14.44 -20.50 -20.95
N LEU A 486 -15.05 -20.03 -22.05
CA LEU A 486 -16.47 -19.70 -22.12
C LEU A 486 -17.42 -20.82 -21.65
N PRO A 487 -17.20 -22.12 -21.96
CA PRO A 487 -17.99 -23.20 -21.40
C PRO A 487 -17.94 -23.28 -19.86
N LEU A 488 -16.78 -22.99 -19.26
CA LEU A 488 -16.61 -22.95 -17.80
C LEU A 488 -17.34 -21.76 -17.19
N LEU A 489 -17.29 -20.60 -17.83
CA LEU A 489 -18.04 -19.41 -17.40
C LEU A 489 -19.55 -19.67 -17.39
N ARG A 490 -20.05 -20.40 -18.42
CA ARG A 490 -21.43 -20.85 -18.51
C ARG A 490 -21.77 -21.87 -17.42
N ALA A 491 -20.90 -22.84 -17.17
CA ALA A 491 -21.08 -23.83 -16.10
C ALA A 491 -21.11 -23.18 -14.70
N ALA A 492 -20.32 -22.13 -14.49
CA ALA A 492 -20.32 -21.34 -13.27
C ALA A 492 -21.49 -20.35 -13.16
N GLY A 493 -22.27 -20.16 -14.24
CA GLY A 493 -23.34 -19.17 -14.30
C GLY A 493 -22.83 -17.73 -14.08
N GLY A 494 -21.64 -17.42 -14.58
CA GLY A 494 -20.89 -16.21 -14.24
C GLY A 494 -19.94 -16.48 -13.08
N ARG A 495 -20.00 -15.66 -12.01
CA ARG A 495 -19.19 -15.84 -10.78
C ARG A 495 -17.70 -16.00 -11.05
N ALA A 496 -17.22 -15.32 -12.09
CA ALA A 496 -15.87 -15.48 -12.57
C ALA A 496 -15.12 -14.16 -12.54
N PHE A 497 -13.84 -14.27 -12.19
CA PHE A 497 -12.93 -13.16 -12.14
C PHE A 497 -11.76 -13.40 -13.07
N LEU A 498 -11.67 -12.56 -14.11
CA LEU A 498 -10.67 -12.66 -15.16
C LEU A 498 -9.60 -11.59 -14.94
N LEU A 499 -8.39 -12.05 -14.68
CA LEU A 499 -7.19 -11.26 -14.42
C LEU A 499 -6.32 -11.20 -15.66
N PHE A 500 -6.06 -9.97 -16.10
CA PHE A 500 -5.23 -9.69 -17.25
C PHE A 500 -3.92 -9.01 -16.84
N THR A 501 -2.82 -9.39 -17.49
CA THR A 501 -1.51 -8.75 -17.31
C THR A 501 -1.39 -7.38 -17.99
N SER A 502 -2.32 -7.01 -18.87
CA SER A 502 -2.32 -5.70 -19.53
C SER A 502 -3.74 -5.16 -19.76
N HIS A 503 -3.89 -3.83 -19.70
CA HIS A 503 -5.15 -3.14 -20.04
C HIS A 503 -5.58 -3.42 -21.47
N ARG A 504 -4.63 -3.55 -22.41
CA ARG A 504 -4.91 -3.92 -23.80
C ARG A 504 -5.60 -5.28 -23.91
N ALA A 505 -5.10 -6.30 -23.19
CA ALA A 505 -5.71 -7.63 -23.19
C ALA A 505 -7.11 -7.59 -22.54
N LEU A 506 -7.26 -6.86 -21.44
CA LEU A 506 -8.53 -6.65 -20.75
C LEU A 506 -9.59 -6.04 -21.67
N GLN A 507 -9.26 -4.96 -22.41
CA GLN A 507 -10.21 -4.30 -23.31
C GLN A 507 -10.62 -5.20 -24.48
N ARG A 508 -9.66 -5.97 -25.04
CA ARG A 508 -9.96 -6.97 -26.08
C ARG A 508 -10.87 -8.07 -25.57
N ALA A 509 -10.61 -8.58 -24.37
CA ALA A 509 -11.44 -9.58 -23.75
C ALA A 509 -12.85 -9.08 -23.46
N ALA A 510 -12.99 -7.85 -22.95
CA ALA A 510 -14.28 -7.21 -22.73
C ALA A 510 -15.07 -7.08 -24.04
N GLN A 511 -14.43 -6.63 -25.12
CA GLN A 511 -15.07 -6.53 -26.42
C GLN A 511 -15.53 -7.88 -26.95
N TRP A 512 -14.69 -8.92 -26.84
CA TRP A 512 -15.03 -10.26 -27.28
C TRP A 512 -16.19 -10.86 -26.47
N LEU A 513 -16.16 -10.74 -25.14
CA LEU A 513 -17.19 -11.27 -24.24
C LEU A 513 -18.56 -10.59 -24.45
N ARG A 514 -18.60 -9.29 -24.76
CA ARG A 514 -19.85 -8.58 -25.11
C ARG A 514 -20.55 -9.18 -26.33
N SER A 515 -19.78 -9.75 -27.27
CA SER A 515 -20.32 -10.30 -28.52
C SER A 515 -20.63 -11.81 -28.43
N HIS A 516 -20.07 -12.52 -27.44
CA HIS A 516 -20.14 -13.99 -27.36
C HIS A 516 -20.79 -14.52 -26.06
N SER A 517 -21.24 -13.63 -25.19
CA SER A 517 -21.89 -13.99 -23.92
C SER A 517 -22.92 -12.97 -23.47
N ASP A 518 -23.90 -13.42 -22.70
CA ASP A 518 -24.95 -12.59 -22.10
C ASP A 518 -24.61 -12.18 -20.64
N PHE A 519 -23.36 -12.36 -20.23
CA PHE A 519 -22.94 -12.04 -18.87
C PHE A 519 -22.85 -10.52 -18.65
N LYS A 520 -23.20 -10.09 -17.44
CA LYS A 520 -22.96 -8.71 -17.01
C LYS A 520 -21.46 -8.50 -16.80
N LEU A 521 -20.82 -7.72 -17.66
CA LEU A 521 -19.41 -7.40 -17.51
C LEU A 521 -19.21 -6.25 -16.53
N LEU A 522 -18.32 -6.45 -15.57
CA LEU A 522 -17.87 -5.45 -14.61
C LEU A 522 -16.39 -5.19 -14.92
N ILE A 523 -16.11 -4.09 -15.60
CA ILE A 523 -14.76 -3.77 -16.05
C ILE A 523 -14.15 -2.76 -15.09
N GLN A 524 -12.91 -3.00 -14.66
CA GLN A 524 -12.17 -2.13 -13.75
C GLN A 524 -12.25 -0.62 -14.08
N GLU A 525 -12.33 -0.26 -15.36
CA GLU A 525 -12.33 1.14 -15.82
C GLU A 525 -13.72 1.81 -15.73
N ASP A 526 -14.80 1.03 -15.52
CA ASP A 526 -16.18 1.53 -15.58
C ASP A 526 -16.65 2.18 -14.27
N ALA A 527 -16.06 1.80 -13.14
CA ALA A 527 -16.44 2.32 -11.82
C ALA A 527 -15.32 2.15 -10.78
N PRO A 528 -15.35 2.89 -9.67
CA PRO A 528 -14.43 2.67 -8.56
C PRO A 528 -14.47 1.21 -8.08
N ARG A 529 -13.30 0.71 -7.67
CA ARG A 529 -13.11 -0.70 -7.33
C ARG A 529 -14.10 -1.26 -6.31
N HIS A 530 -14.39 -0.52 -5.24
CA HIS A 530 -15.33 -0.98 -4.21
C HIS A 530 -16.76 -1.17 -4.77
N VAL A 531 -17.20 -0.30 -5.68
CA VAL A 531 -18.50 -0.40 -6.37
C VAL A 531 -18.55 -1.64 -7.26
N LEU A 532 -17.48 -1.90 -8.01
CA LEU A 532 -17.41 -3.09 -8.86
C LEU A 532 -17.46 -4.39 -8.05
N LEU A 533 -16.81 -4.43 -6.89
CA LEU A 533 -16.82 -5.58 -5.99
C LEU A 533 -18.19 -5.80 -5.34
N GLU A 534 -18.85 -4.74 -4.91
CA GLU A 534 -20.23 -4.82 -4.41
C GLU A 534 -21.16 -5.37 -5.49
N ARG A 535 -21.13 -4.79 -6.70
CA ARG A 535 -21.94 -5.25 -7.83
C ARG A 535 -21.67 -6.70 -8.21
N PHE A 536 -20.41 -7.13 -8.13
CA PHE A 536 -20.02 -8.51 -8.41
C PHE A 536 -20.60 -9.47 -7.36
N ARG A 537 -20.50 -9.12 -6.07
CA ARG A 537 -21.07 -9.92 -4.97
C ARG A 537 -22.59 -10.07 -5.08
N THR A 538 -23.30 -9.03 -5.52
CA THR A 538 -24.77 -9.03 -5.62
C THR A 538 -25.30 -9.53 -6.97
N SER A 539 -24.44 -9.71 -7.98
CA SER A 539 -24.84 -10.15 -9.33
C SER A 539 -24.21 -11.50 -9.71
N PRO A 540 -24.87 -12.65 -9.45
CA PRO A 540 -24.39 -13.97 -9.83
C PRO A 540 -23.95 -14.10 -11.30
N ASN A 541 -24.77 -13.60 -12.23
CA ASN A 541 -24.53 -13.69 -13.67
C ASN A 541 -23.55 -12.60 -14.18
N SER A 542 -22.45 -12.38 -13.45
CA SER A 542 -21.46 -11.35 -13.78
C SER A 542 -20.04 -11.89 -13.93
N LEU A 543 -19.26 -11.19 -14.74
CA LEU A 543 -17.83 -11.41 -14.94
C LEU A 543 -17.10 -10.14 -14.51
N LEU A 544 -16.19 -10.26 -13.56
CA LEU A 544 -15.32 -9.15 -13.17
C LEU A 544 -14.02 -9.25 -13.97
N LEU A 545 -13.66 -8.17 -14.67
CA LEU A 545 -12.45 -8.08 -15.48
C LEU A 545 -11.51 -7.04 -14.87
N GLY A 546 -10.29 -7.46 -14.51
CA GLY A 546 -9.31 -6.61 -13.84
C GLY A 546 -7.89 -6.77 -14.36
N ALA A 547 -7.11 -5.69 -14.32
CA ALA A 547 -5.67 -5.69 -14.59
C ALA A 547 -4.88 -5.70 -13.26
N ALA A 548 -3.55 -5.51 -13.28
CA ALA A 548 -2.64 -5.61 -12.13
C ALA A 548 -3.17 -5.03 -10.80
N SER A 549 -3.78 -3.84 -10.80
CA SER A 549 -4.32 -3.19 -9.59
C SER A 549 -5.51 -3.92 -8.95
N PHE A 550 -6.10 -4.87 -9.66
CA PHE A 550 -7.13 -5.77 -9.18
C PHE A 550 -6.56 -7.12 -8.75
N TRP A 551 -5.23 -7.34 -8.69
CA TRP A 551 -4.62 -8.62 -8.27
C TRP A 551 -4.50 -8.77 -6.76
N GLU A 552 -4.48 -7.68 -6.00
CA GLU A 552 -4.50 -7.67 -4.52
C GLU A 552 -5.83 -7.15 -3.95
N GLY A 553 -6.19 -7.53 -2.71
CA GLY A 553 -7.26 -6.93 -1.88
C GLY A 553 -8.73 -7.15 -2.30
N VAL A 554 -9.02 -8.13 -3.15
CA VAL A 554 -10.42 -8.51 -3.42
C VAL A 554 -10.79 -9.68 -2.53
N ASP A 555 -11.86 -9.47 -1.79
CA ASP A 555 -12.44 -10.45 -0.89
C ASP A 555 -13.87 -10.72 -1.35
N VAL A 556 -14.10 -11.86 -1.99
CA VAL A 556 -15.44 -12.28 -2.43
C VAL A 556 -15.61 -13.70 -1.90
N PRO A 557 -16.12 -13.86 -0.68
CA PRO A 557 -16.27 -15.17 -0.06
C PRO A 557 -17.40 -15.96 -0.73
N GLY A 558 -17.33 -17.29 -0.61
CA GLY A 558 -18.41 -18.18 -0.98
C GLY A 558 -18.56 -18.36 -2.49
N ARG A 559 -19.77 -18.81 -2.86
CA ARG A 559 -20.19 -19.07 -4.24
C ARG A 559 -20.18 -17.83 -5.13
N ALA A 560 -19.94 -16.63 -4.62
CA ALA A 560 -19.90 -15.42 -5.44
C ALA A 560 -18.68 -15.40 -6.39
N LEU A 561 -17.60 -16.11 -6.05
CA LEU A 561 -16.42 -16.29 -6.90
C LEU A 561 -16.07 -17.78 -7.00
N SER A 562 -16.32 -18.40 -8.14
CA SER A 562 -16.06 -19.83 -8.37
C SER A 562 -15.03 -20.10 -9.44
N VAL A 563 -14.70 -19.11 -10.28
CA VAL A 563 -13.69 -19.25 -11.35
C VAL A 563 -12.76 -18.05 -11.31
N VAL A 564 -11.45 -18.31 -11.23
CA VAL A 564 -10.41 -17.30 -11.43
C VAL A 564 -9.64 -17.68 -12.69
N VAL A 565 -9.58 -16.75 -13.65
CA VAL A 565 -8.83 -16.94 -14.90
C VAL A 565 -7.68 -15.96 -14.89
N ILE A 566 -6.46 -16.44 -15.09
CA ILE A 566 -5.27 -15.60 -15.24
C ILE A 566 -4.78 -15.77 -16.66
N ASP A 567 -4.80 -14.69 -17.45
CA ASP A 567 -4.51 -14.77 -18.88
C ASP A 567 -3.06 -15.21 -19.15
N LYS A 568 -2.11 -14.62 -18.44
CA LYS A 568 -0.68 -14.77 -18.65
C LYS A 568 0.06 -14.73 -17.33
N LEU A 569 1.26 -15.32 -17.29
CA LEU A 569 2.15 -15.17 -16.15
C LEU A 569 2.48 -13.69 -15.90
N PRO A 570 2.33 -13.18 -14.66
CA PRO A 570 2.44 -11.76 -14.32
C PRO A 570 3.88 -11.28 -14.20
N PHE A 571 4.64 -11.41 -15.28
CA PHE A 571 5.92 -10.72 -15.36
C PHE A 571 5.65 -9.22 -15.46
N ALA A 572 6.36 -8.44 -14.63
CA ALA A 572 6.29 -6.99 -14.69
C ALA A 572 6.64 -6.48 -16.09
N ALA A 573 6.03 -5.35 -16.43
CA ALA A 573 6.17 -4.76 -17.76
C ALA A 573 7.63 -4.34 -17.99
N PRO A 574 8.22 -4.68 -19.14
CA PRO A 574 9.64 -4.41 -19.40
C PRO A 574 9.95 -2.92 -19.49
N ASP A 575 8.96 -2.07 -19.72
CA ASP A 575 9.06 -0.61 -19.81
C ASP A 575 9.01 0.10 -18.44
N ASP A 576 9.08 -0.63 -17.32
CA ASP A 576 9.27 -0.01 -16.01
C ASP A 576 10.75 0.37 -15.80
N PRO A 577 11.10 1.67 -15.80
CA PRO A 577 12.48 2.13 -15.71
C PRO A 577 13.15 1.78 -14.37
N VAL A 578 12.37 1.62 -13.30
CA VAL A 578 12.91 1.19 -12.00
C VAL A 578 13.30 -0.28 -12.07
N LEU A 579 12.43 -1.11 -12.66
CA LEU A 579 12.74 -2.52 -12.88
C LEU A 579 13.96 -2.67 -13.80
N GLU A 580 14.00 -1.98 -14.94
CA GLU A 580 15.15 -2.05 -15.87
C GLU A 580 16.48 -1.73 -15.17
N ALA A 581 16.49 -0.69 -14.35
CA ALA A 581 17.68 -0.30 -13.60
C ALA A 581 18.03 -1.32 -12.50
N THR A 582 17.05 -1.87 -11.77
CA THR A 582 17.28 -2.99 -10.83
C THR A 582 17.85 -4.21 -11.55
N LEU A 583 17.30 -4.59 -12.71
CA LEU A 583 17.81 -5.72 -13.50
C LEU A 583 19.23 -5.47 -14.00
N LYS A 584 19.57 -4.23 -14.35
CA LYS A 584 20.93 -3.84 -14.73
C LYS A 584 21.90 -3.97 -13.54
N ALA A 585 21.53 -3.45 -12.37
CA ALA A 585 22.36 -3.54 -11.17
C ALA A 585 22.64 -5.00 -10.76
N VAL A 586 21.61 -5.87 -10.80
CA VAL A 586 21.76 -7.31 -10.52
C VAL A 586 22.70 -7.98 -11.53
N ARG A 587 22.62 -7.59 -12.80
CA ARG A 587 23.51 -8.11 -13.84
C ARG A 587 24.97 -7.66 -13.63
N GLU A 588 25.17 -6.42 -13.21
CA GLU A 588 26.50 -5.86 -12.88
C GLU A 588 27.11 -6.52 -11.64
N ALA A 589 26.29 -6.98 -10.70
CA ALA A 589 26.70 -7.81 -9.56
C ALA A 589 27.03 -9.27 -9.93
N GLY A 590 26.90 -9.66 -11.21
CA GLY A 590 27.19 -11.02 -11.68
C GLY A 590 26.07 -12.04 -11.46
N GLU A 591 24.89 -11.59 -11.05
CA GLU A 591 23.71 -12.43 -10.82
C GLU A 591 22.78 -12.45 -12.05
N ASN A 592 21.86 -13.42 -12.10
CA ASN A 592 20.87 -13.53 -13.16
C ASN A 592 19.58 -12.76 -12.78
N PRO A 593 19.25 -11.65 -13.45
CA PRO A 593 18.10 -10.81 -13.08
C PRO A 593 16.75 -11.52 -13.23
N PHE A 594 16.65 -12.46 -14.17
CA PHE A 594 15.41 -13.23 -14.37
C PHE A 594 15.12 -14.10 -13.15
N THR A 595 16.12 -14.82 -12.63
CA THR A 595 15.93 -15.73 -11.49
C THR A 595 15.90 -15.00 -10.15
N THR A 596 16.64 -13.90 -9.99
CA THR A 596 16.75 -13.18 -8.71
C THR A 596 15.59 -12.18 -8.50
N VAL A 597 15.08 -11.57 -9.58
CA VAL A 597 14.08 -10.49 -9.48
C VAL A 597 12.77 -10.84 -10.16
N GLN A 598 12.78 -11.09 -11.47
CA GLN A 598 11.54 -11.16 -12.25
C GLN A 598 10.69 -12.40 -11.90
N LEU A 599 11.33 -13.55 -11.75
CA LEU A 599 10.64 -14.81 -11.46
C LEU A 599 10.00 -14.81 -10.06
N PRO A 600 10.71 -14.48 -8.97
CA PRO A 600 10.09 -14.37 -7.65
C PRO A 600 8.91 -13.40 -7.60
N GLN A 601 9.05 -12.20 -8.19
CA GLN A 601 7.96 -11.21 -8.24
C GLN A 601 6.72 -11.76 -8.97
N ALA A 602 6.92 -12.40 -10.12
CA ALA A 602 5.82 -12.99 -10.88
C ALA A 602 5.15 -14.14 -10.11
N VAL A 603 5.92 -14.96 -9.39
CA VAL A 603 5.38 -16.04 -8.56
C VAL A 603 4.53 -15.49 -7.42
N LEU A 604 5.00 -14.46 -6.71
CA LEU A 604 4.25 -13.81 -5.64
C LEU A 604 2.95 -13.19 -6.15
N ALA A 605 3.00 -12.46 -7.27
CA ALA A 605 1.81 -11.90 -7.91
C ALA A 605 0.81 -13.01 -8.32
N LEU A 606 1.29 -14.14 -8.84
CA LEU A 606 0.42 -15.28 -9.17
C LEU A 606 -0.25 -15.86 -7.91
N LYS A 607 0.49 -16.05 -6.81
CA LYS A 607 -0.07 -16.53 -5.53
C LYS A 607 -1.16 -15.59 -5.03
N GLN A 608 -0.97 -14.27 -5.11
CA GLN A 608 -1.97 -13.28 -4.70
C GLN A 608 -3.23 -13.33 -5.57
N GLY A 609 -3.07 -13.47 -6.89
CA GLY A 609 -4.19 -13.65 -7.82
C GLY A 609 -4.98 -14.94 -7.54
N ALA A 610 -4.27 -16.06 -7.35
CA ALA A 610 -4.85 -17.37 -7.07
C ALA A 610 -5.51 -17.47 -5.68
N GLY A 611 -4.93 -16.81 -4.67
CA GLY A 611 -5.37 -16.88 -3.28
C GLY A 611 -6.79 -16.36 -3.03
N ARG A 612 -7.42 -15.75 -4.04
CA ARG A 612 -8.81 -15.24 -4.02
C ARG A 612 -9.87 -16.32 -4.07
N LEU A 613 -9.50 -17.49 -4.58
CA LEU A 613 -10.44 -18.55 -4.88
C LEU A 613 -11.02 -19.20 -3.62
N ILE A 614 -10.22 -19.35 -2.57
CA ILE A 614 -10.60 -20.01 -1.32
C ILE A 614 -10.33 -19.07 -0.14
N ARG A 615 -11.39 -18.69 0.56
CA ARG A 615 -11.40 -17.82 1.74
C ARG A 615 -12.03 -18.49 2.96
N GLN A 616 -12.98 -19.40 2.74
CA GLN A 616 -13.73 -20.13 3.75
C GLN A 616 -13.64 -21.65 3.53
N SER A 617 -14.02 -22.43 4.55
CA SER A 617 -13.90 -23.90 4.53
C SER A 617 -14.87 -24.59 3.57
N ASP A 618 -15.93 -23.92 3.17
CA ASP A 618 -16.95 -24.40 2.23
C ASP A 618 -16.75 -23.86 0.80
N ASP A 619 -15.81 -22.93 0.61
CA ASP A 619 -15.46 -22.41 -0.70
C ASP A 619 -14.99 -23.53 -1.63
N PHE A 620 -15.19 -23.32 -2.91
CA PHE A 620 -14.65 -24.17 -3.95
C PHE A 620 -14.44 -23.33 -5.20
N GLY A 621 -13.61 -23.82 -6.10
CA GLY A 621 -13.56 -23.21 -7.41
C GLY A 621 -12.46 -23.72 -8.30
N VAL A 622 -12.30 -23.01 -9.41
CA VAL A 622 -11.40 -23.36 -10.49
C VAL A 622 -10.42 -22.22 -10.70
N LEU A 623 -9.12 -22.54 -10.72
CA LEU A 623 -8.09 -21.67 -11.23
C LEU A 623 -7.75 -22.09 -12.66
N VAL A 624 -7.88 -21.16 -13.61
CA VAL A 624 -7.45 -21.35 -15.00
C VAL A 624 -6.21 -20.51 -15.25
N LEU A 625 -5.14 -21.14 -15.73
CA LEU A 625 -3.91 -20.45 -16.13
C LEU A 625 -3.75 -20.51 -17.65
N GLY A 626 -3.97 -19.38 -18.32
CA GLY A 626 -3.94 -19.26 -19.78
C GLY A 626 -2.55 -19.19 -20.40
N ASP A 627 -1.47 -19.48 -19.65
CA ASP A 627 -0.10 -19.32 -20.15
C ASP A 627 0.57 -20.68 -20.46
N PRO A 628 0.79 -21.01 -21.75
CA PRO A 628 1.40 -22.30 -22.12
C PRO A 628 2.84 -22.46 -21.60
N ARG A 629 3.53 -21.35 -21.26
CA ARG A 629 4.91 -21.37 -20.74
C ARG A 629 5.01 -22.09 -19.40
N ILE A 630 3.91 -22.22 -18.66
CA ILE A 630 3.87 -22.98 -17.39
C ILE A 630 4.24 -24.45 -17.59
N LEU A 631 3.83 -25.04 -18.71
CA LEU A 631 4.14 -26.43 -19.04
C LEU A 631 5.41 -26.55 -19.90
N GLN A 632 5.65 -25.57 -20.78
CA GLN A 632 6.73 -25.63 -21.77
C GLN A 632 8.10 -25.18 -21.24
N LYS A 633 8.15 -24.26 -20.26
CA LYS A 633 9.41 -23.70 -19.77
C LYS A 633 9.82 -24.33 -18.43
N PRO A 634 11.13 -24.54 -18.16
CA PRO A 634 11.60 -25.15 -16.92
C PRO A 634 11.15 -24.43 -15.65
N TYR A 635 11.08 -23.09 -15.70
CA TYR A 635 10.65 -22.27 -14.57
C TYR A 635 9.15 -22.43 -14.23
N GLY A 636 8.34 -22.98 -15.14
CA GLY A 636 6.91 -23.18 -14.91
C GLY A 636 6.62 -24.09 -13.71
N ARG A 637 7.53 -25.03 -13.41
CA ARG A 637 7.47 -25.86 -12.21
C ARG A 637 7.52 -25.06 -10.90
N ILE A 638 8.21 -23.91 -10.90
CA ILE A 638 8.33 -23.06 -9.70
C ILE A 638 6.99 -22.36 -9.42
N PHE A 639 6.27 -21.92 -10.46
CA PHE A 639 4.92 -21.39 -10.31
C PHE A 639 3.97 -22.44 -9.73
N LEU A 640 3.94 -23.65 -10.32
CA LEU A 640 3.06 -24.73 -9.86
C LEU A 640 3.34 -25.16 -8.41
N LYS A 641 4.62 -25.29 -8.04
CA LYS A 641 5.01 -25.64 -6.66
C LYS A 641 4.71 -24.55 -5.63
N SER A 642 4.57 -23.30 -6.07
CA SER A 642 4.31 -22.17 -5.18
C SER A 642 2.81 -21.90 -4.98
N LEU A 643 1.96 -22.50 -5.80
CA LEU A 643 0.51 -22.47 -5.61
C LEU A 643 0.09 -23.49 -4.53
N PRO A 644 -1.08 -23.29 -3.90
CA PRO A 644 -1.69 -24.33 -3.08
C PRO A 644 -1.85 -25.65 -3.85
N PRO A 645 -1.91 -26.80 -3.16
CA PRO A 645 -1.97 -28.13 -3.80
C PRO A 645 -3.35 -28.39 -4.43
N MET A 646 -3.64 -27.72 -5.54
CA MET A 646 -4.88 -27.87 -6.30
C MET A 646 -4.84 -29.15 -7.16
N THR A 647 -5.96 -29.86 -7.25
CA THR A 647 -6.06 -31.02 -8.15
C THR A 647 -6.01 -30.55 -9.60
N ARG A 648 -5.05 -31.04 -10.38
CA ARG A 648 -4.93 -30.70 -11.80
C ARG A 648 -6.04 -31.41 -12.59
N ALA A 649 -6.77 -30.64 -13.39
CA ALA A 649 -7.76 -31.17 -14.33
C ALA A 649 -7.13 -31.31 -15.72
N ASP A 650 -7.56 -32.34 -16.45
CA ASP A 650 -7.05 -32.68 -17.79
C ASP A 650 -7.90 -32.10 -18.92
N SER A 651 -9.16 -31.69 -18.64
CA SER A 651 -10.05 -31.17 -19.67
C SER A 651 -11.02 -30.09 -19.17
N ALA A 652 -11.48 -29.24 -20.09
CA ALA A 652 -12.54 -28.27 -19.83
C ALA A 652 -13.85 -28.93 -19.31
N SER A 653 -14.16 -30.13 -19.81
CA SER A 653 -15.38 -30.86 -19.44
C SER A 653 -15.36 -31.30 -17.97
N GLU A 654 -14.24 -31.84 -17.50
CA GLU A 654 -14.04 -32.23 -16.09
C GLU A 654 -14.24 -31.02 -15.16
N VAL A 655 -13.65 -29.89 -15.53
CA VAL A 655 -13.75 -28.64 -14.77
C VAL A 655 -15.19 -28.11 -14.74
N ALA A 656 -15.89 -28.16 -15.87
CA ALA A 656 -17.28 -27.73 -15.97
C ALA A 656 -18.25 -28.66 -15.22
N GLU A 657 -17.95 -29.96 -15.13
CA GLU A 657 -18.68 -30.91 -14.30
C GLU A 657 -18.48 -30.63 -12.81
N PHE A 658 -17.23 -30.47 -12.37
CA PHE A 658 -16.91 -30.09 -10.99
C PHE A 658 -17.65 -28.82 -10.54
N LEU A 659 -17.67 -27.77 -11.38
CA LEU A 659 -18.40 -26.53 -11.08
C LEU A 659 -19.91 -26.76 -10.94
N ARG A 660 -20.52 -27.54 -11.83
CA ARG A 660 -21.96 -27.83 -11.81
C ARG A 660 -22.35 -28.62 -10.57
N GLU A 661 -21.58 -29.65 -10.21
CA GLU A 661 -21.82 -30.45 -9.01
C GLU A 661 -21.74 -29.61 -7.73
N ARG A 662 -20.69 -28.80 -7.59
CA ARG A 662 -20.47 -27.99 -6.40
C ARG A 662 -21.43 -26.81 -6.26
N LEU A 663 -21.91 -26.25 -7.37
CA LEU A 663 -22.92 -25.19 -7.34
C LEU A 663 -24.34 -25.74 -7.08
N ALA A 664 -24.58 -27.01 -7.40
CA ALA A 664 -25.87 -27.68 -7.16
C ALA A 664 -26.00 -28.25 -5.73
N ALA A 665 -24.90 -28.71 -5.13
CA ALA A 665 -24.79 -28.94 -3.69
C ALA A 665 -24.94 -27.60 -2.93
#